data_AF-A0A834GCE2-F1
#
_entry.id   AF-A0A834GCE2-F1
#
_cell.length_a   1.000
_cell.length_b   1.000
_cell.length_c   1.000
_cell.angle_alpha   90.00
_cell.angle_beta   90.00
_cell.angle_gamma   90.00
#
_symmetry.space_group_name_H-M   'P 1'
#
loop_
_entity.id
_entity.type
_entity.pdbx_description
1 polymer ?
#
loop_
_entity_poly.entity_id
_entity_poly.type
_entity_poly.pdbx_seq_one_letter_code
_entity_poly.pdbx_strand_id
1 'polypeptide(L)'
;MQFQLHGGYHSPKCQYNDDNNSETHPWHLHGHDFWVMGYGQGKFDINSDPKKYNLVDPIMKNTVSVQPYGWTALRFVADNPGVWAFHCHIEAHFYLGMGVVFEEGVEMLGRYPTSITGCGDTKGYPEARIRHFKWEVKYEYKSQDCYKKLAITINGKTPGPTIEARVNDTVVVELKNSLLTENVVIHWHGIRQKGTPWFDGTAGVTQCPIVPGDTFVYKFVVDRPGTYLYHAHYGLQREAGLNGMIRVSLPPGESEPYTYDHDRSIILTDWYHKSTYELATGLSSLDFDWVGEPQSLLIHGKGRFNCSGLKSDHYDATNSECSPYVITVVSGKTYRLRIGSLTSLAALSFEIEGHNMTVVEADGHNVEPFVVKNLFIYSGETYSVLIKADQAPTRNYWAVSKVVSRKSTTPNGLAIFNYYPNHPRRSPPTVPPVGPAWDDVVPRLAQGEAMKARQGYILPPPQTWDRVIVMLNTQNKINGYTRWSVNNVSYNLPHTPYLIAVKDRMNHVFDQTPPPDGYDSQNYDIFSKAENTNATASSSIYKLQFNSTVDIILQNANTMNIDNNSETHPWHLHGHDFWVLGYGKGKFDINNDPKKYYNLVNPIMKNTVLVQPYGWTALRFVADNPGVWAFHCHIEAHFYLGMGVVFEEGMEMLGRYPTSITGCGDTKGYRRP
;
A
#
# COMPACT_ATOMS: atom_id res chain seq x y z
N MET A 1 0.54 7.49 31.67
CA MET A 1 -0.36 6.91 32.70
C MET A 1 0.11 7.36 34.10
N GLN A 2 -0.74 7.33 35.14
CA GLN A 2 -0.34 7.70 36.51
C GLN A 2 -0.76 6.62 37.50
N PHE A 3 0.20 6.08 38.26
CA PHE A 3 -0.05 5.01 39.23
C PHE A 3 0.87 5.15 40.47
N GLN A 4 0.51 4.43 41.52
CA GLN A 4 1.14 4.51 42.84
C GLN A 4 1.50 3.15 43.39
N LEU A 5 2.57 3.15 44.18
CA LEU A 5 3.02 2.01 44.94
C LEU A 5 2.92 2.30 46.43
N HIS A 6 2.41 1.34 47.19
CA HIS A 6 2.28 1.42 48.64
C HIS A 6 3.27 0.47 49.30
N GLY A 7 4.01 0.95 50.30
CA GLY A 7 4.62 0.08 51.31
C GLY A 7 3.54 -0.57 52.17
N GLY A 8 3.63 -1.88 52.42
CA GLY A 8 2.55 -2.67 53.01
C GLY A 8 2.01 -2.14 54.34
N TYR A 9 0.69 -2.30 54.53
CA TYR A 9 -0.01 -2.20 55.81
C TYR A 9 -0.60 -3.59 56.14
N HIS A 10 -0.48 -4.02 57.40
CA HIS A 10 -0.85 -5.36 57.87
C HIS A 10 -2.23 -5.86 57.41
N SER A 11 -2.27 -7.06 56.83
CA SER A 11 -3.44 -7.94 56.79
C SER A 11 -3.44 -8.84 58.05
N PRO A 12 -4.56 -9.05 58.77
CA PRO A 12 -4.58 -9.78 60.04
C PRO A 12 -4.38 -11.31 59.94
N LYS A 13 -4.04 -11.87 58.78
CA LYS A 13 -3.96 -13.33 58.57
C LYS A 13 -2.74 -13.72 57.75
N CYS A 14 -1.57 -13.66 58.36
CA CYS A 14 -0.38 -14.49 58.11
C CYS A 14 0.72 -14.05 59.08
N GLN A 15 0.83 -14.73 60.23
CA GLN A 15 1.93 -14.53 61.17
C GLN A 15 3.13 -15.36 60.71
N TYR A 16 4.14 -14.69 60.16
CA TYR A 16 5.53 -15.10 60.29
C TYR A 16 6.20 -14.06 61.18
N ASN A 17 6.80 -14.51 62.28
CA ASN A 17 7.37 -13.69 63.35
C ASN A 17 8.49 -12.77 62.81
N ASP A 18 8.19 -11.48 62.67
CA ASP A 18 9.13 -10.35 62.81
C ASP A 18 8.33 -9.04 62.91
N ASP A 19 7.90 -8.71 64.13
CA ASP A 19 6.88 -7.69 64.44
C ASP A 19 7.33 -6.21 64.30
N ASN A 20 8.18 -5.84 63.33
CA ASN A 20 8.43 -4.41 63.00
C ASN A 20 9.19 -4.09 61.70
N ASN A 21 9.42 -5.05 60.79
CA ASN A 21 10.26 -4.80 59.61
C ASN A 21 9.43 -4.40 58.38
N SER A 22 9.04 -3.12 58.29
CA SER A 22 8.75 -2.53 56.96
C SER A 22 10.08 -2.15 56.32
N GLU A 23 10.33 -2.70 55.14
CA GLU A 23 11.56 -2.49 54.38
C GLU A 23 11.35 -1.52 53.21
N THR A 24 12.46 -0.99 52.70
CA THR A 24 12.45 -0.17 51.48
C THR A 24 12.35 -1.08 50.26
N HIS A 25 11.40 -0.82 49.37
CA HIS A 25 11.25 -1.57 48.13
C HIS A 25 11.73 -0.72 46.94
N PRO A 26 12.88 -1.02 46.31
CA PRO A 26 13.25 -0.42 45.03
C PRO A 26 12.38 -1.02 43.93
N TRP A 27 11.84 -0.20 43.03
CA TRP A 27 10.99 -0.59 41.92
C TRP A 27 11.59 -0.12 40.61
N HIS A 28 11.66 -1.01 39.63
CA HIS A 28 12.22 -0.77 38.30
C HIS A 28 11.17 -1.04 37.22
N LEU A 29 11.05 -0.12 36.27
CA LEU A 29 10.17 -0.25 35.10
C LEU A 29 11.03 -0.54 33.87
N HIS A 30 10.72 -1.64 33.20
CA HIS A 30 11.33 -1.99 31.92
C HIS A 30 10.74 -1.09 30.81
N GLY A 31 11.52 -0.83 29.76
CA GLY A 31 11.04 -0.17 28.55
C GLY A 31 10.77 1.33 28.65
N HIS A 32 10.75 1.93 29.84
CA HIS A 32 10.48 3.36 30.03
C HIS A 32 11.37 3.99 31.10
N ASP A 33 11.66 5.28 30.91
CA ASP A 33 11.99 6.20 31.99
C ASP A 33 10.70 6.84 32.53
N PHE A 34 10.71 7.22 33.81
CA PHE A 34 9.58 7.86 34.49
C PHE A 34 10.00 9.07 35.31
N TRP A 35 9.10 10.05 35.42
CA TRP A 35 9.22 11.15 36.36
C TRP A 35 8.74 10.72 37.75
N VAL A 36 9.55 11.00 38.77
CA VAL A 36 9.16 10.85 40.16
C VAL A 36 8.42 12.12 40.59
N MET A 37 7.09 12.02 40.64
CA MET A 37 6.20 13.17 40.87
C MET A 37 6.17 13.58 42.34
N GLY A 38 6.32 12.62 43.25
CA GLY A 38 6.31 12.87 44.69
C GLY A 38 6.38 11.57 45.47
N TYR A 39 6.60 11.70 46.77
CA TYR A 39 6.59 10.59 47.72
C TYR A 39 6.10 11.11 49.07
N GLY A 40 5.61 10.22 49.92
CA GLY A 40 5.10 10.57 51.24
C GLY A 40 5.11 9.40 52.19
N GLN A 41 4.82 9.70 53.45
CA GLN A 41 4.66 8.73 54.53
C GLN A 41 3.18 8.49 54.82
N GLY A 42 2.83 7.29 55.25
CA GLY A 42 1.47 6.86 55.50
C GLY A 42 0.72 6.41 54.24
N LYS A 43 -0.60 6.28 54.37
CA LYS A 43 -1.47 5.88 53.27
C LYS A 43 -1.67 7.05 52.30
N PHE A 44 -1.38 6.80 51.02
CA PHE A 44 -1.66 7.77 49.97
C PHE A 44 -3.15 8.14 49.92
N ASP A 45 -3.45 9.44 49.79
CA ASP A 45 -4.79 9.98 49.58
C ASP A 45 -4.89 10.72 48.24
N ILE A 46 -5.72 10.18 47.34
CA ILE A 46 -5.94 10.69 45.98
C ILE A 46 -6.44 12.12 45.92
N ASN A 47 -7.08 12.63 46.98
CA ASN A 47 -7.66 13.98 46.98
C ASN A 47 -6.69 15.05 47.51
N SER A 48 -5.67 14.65 48.27
CA SER A 48 -4.78 15.58 48.98
C SER A 48 -3.33 15.49 48.54
N ASP A 49 -2.78 14.30 48.35
CA ASP A 49 -1.37 14.09 48.04
C ASP A 49 -0.96 14.53 46.62
N PRO A 50 -1.79 14.42 45.56
CA PRO A 50 -1.44 14.95 44.24
C PRO A 50 -1.15 16.44 44.20
N LYS A 51 -1.68 17.21 45.17
CA LYS A 51 -1.38 18.65 45.31
C LYS A 51 0.07 18.92 45.70
N LYS A 52 0.80 17.91 46.19
CA LYS A 52 2.21 17.98 46.58
C LYS A 52 3.16 17.54 45.47
N TYR A 53 2.65 17.16 44.30
CA TYR A 53 3.50 16.69 43.21
C TYR A 53 4.36 17.83 42.66
N ASN A 54 5.63 17.52 42.38
CA ASN A 54 6.46 18.38 41.56
C ASN A 54 6.04 18.26 40.09
N LEU A 55 5.29 19.25 39.60
CA LEU A 55 4.85 19.34 38.20
C LEU A 55 5.72 20.29 37.36
N VAL A 56 6.76 20.89 37.93
CA VAL A 56 7.60 21.91 37.28
C VAL A 56 8.88 21.27 36.74
N ASP A 57 9.60 20.53 37.58
CA ASP A 57 10.90 19.94 37.26
C ASP A 57 11.15 18.58 37.95
N PRO A 58 10.24 17.59 37.81
CA PRO A 58 10.43 16.29 38.44
C PRO A 58 11.66 15.55 37.89
N ILE A 59 12.36 14.85 38.77
CA ILE A 59 13.51 14.02 38.37
C ILE A 59 13.05 12.79 37.58
N MET A 60 13.74 12.50 36.48
CA MET A 60 13.50 11.32 35.66
C MET A 60 14.42 10.18 36.12
N LYS A 61 13.87 8.97 36.26
CA LYS A 61 14.56 7.75 36.68
C LYS A 61 13.93 6.53 35.99
N ASN A 62 14.64 5.42 35.98
CA ASN A 62 14.08 4.10 35.65
C ASN A 62 13.90 3.19 36.87
N THR A 63 14.43 3.61 38.04
CA THR A 63 14.32 2.88 39.31
C THR A 63 14.06 3.87 40.45
N VAL A 64 13.12 3.54 41.34
CA VAL A 64 12.79 4.36 42.51
C VAL A 64 12.52 3.52 43.74
N SER A 65 12.85 4.04 44.92
CA SER A 65 12.50 3.38 46.17
C SER A 65 11.13 3.85 46.68
N VAL A 66 10.32 2.89 47.13
CA VAL A 66 9.20 3.12 48.04
C VAL A 66 9.71 2.90 49.44
N GLN A 67 9.69 3.95 50.26
CA GLN A 67 10.20 3.88 51.62
C GLN A 67 9.24 3.08 52.54
N PRO A 68 9.74 2.55 53.66
CA PRO A 68 8.90 1.92 54.68
C PRO A 68 7.71 2.80 55.04
N TYR A 69 6.53 2.18 55.13
CA TYR A 69 5.25 2.84 55.43
C TYR A 69 4.89 4.02 54.51
N GLY A 70 5.52 4.15 53.34
CA GLY A 70 5.35 5.27 52.45
C GLY A 70 4.70 4.93 51.12
N TRP A 71 4.63 5.96 50.27
CA TRP A 71 4.19 5.86 48.89
C TRP A 71 5.10 6.67 47.98
N THR A 72 5.17 6.26 46.71
CA THR A 72 5.86 7.00 45.65
C THR A 72 4.93 7.10 44.43
N ALA A 73 4.82 8.29 43.86
CA ALA A 73 4.00 8.58 42.69
C ALA A 73 4.88 8.75 41.44
N LEU A 74 4.57 8.00 40.39
CA LEU A 74 5.31 8.00 39.14
C LEU A 74 4.41 8.46 37.99
N ARG A 75 5.04 9.08 36.99
CA ARG A 75 4.41 9.40 35.71
C ARG A 75 5.36 9.04 34.58
N PHE A 76 4.85 8.43 33.54
CA PHE A 76 5.58 8.11 32.32
C PHE A 76 4.62 8.19 31.13
N VAL A 77 5.20 8.34 29.94
CA VAL A 77 4.47 8.26 28.68
C VAL A 77 4.49 6.81 28.22
N ALA A 78 3.33 6.30 27.86
CA ALA A 78 3.17 5.00 27.25
C ALA A 78 3.34 5.19 25.74
N ASP A 79 4.59 5.26 25.27
CA ASP A 79 5.00 5.50 23.88
C ASP A 79 5.99 4.45 23.32
N ASN A 80 6.11 3.30 23.99
CA ASN A 80 6.95 2.18 23.59
C ASN A 80 6.10 0.90 23.55
N PRO A 81 5.52 0.54 22.40
CA PRO A 81 4.68 -0.66 22.28
C PRO A 81 5.40 -1.92 22.80
N GLY A 82 4.75 -2.68 23.68
CA GLY A 82 5.42 -3.75 24.42
C GLY A 82 4.62 -4.33 25.58
N VAL A 83 5.24 -5.31 26.23
CA VAL A 83 4.80 -5.88 27.50
C VAL A 83 5.94 -5.69 28.49
N TRP A 84 5.77 -4.77 29.43
CA TRP A 84 6.85 -4.25 30.27
C TRP A 84 6.65 -4.61 31.72
N ALA A 85 7.63 -5.31 32.30
CA ALA A 85 7.61 -5.62 33.72
C ALA A 85 7.91 -4.37 34.56
N PHE A 86 7.14 -4.19 35.63
CA PHE A 86 7.40 -3.22 36.68
C PHE A 86 7.45 -3.96 38.01
N HIS A 87 8.63 -4.09 38.58
CA HIS A 87 8.82 -5.00 39.70
C HIS A 87 9.77 -4.47 40.75
N CYS A 88 9.69 -5.06 41.95
CA CYS A 88 10.68 -4.81 42.97
C CYS A 88 12.05 -5.33 42.51
N HIS A 89 13.09 -4.50 42.64
CA HIS A 89 14.47 -4.85 42.29
C HIS A 89 15.23 -5.56 43.44
N ILE A 90 14.48 -6.05 44.43
CA ILE A 90 14.95 -7.08 45.36
C ILE A 90 14.47 -8.42 44.80
N GLU A 91 15.42 -9.25 44.37
CA GLU A 91 15.13 -10.48 43.62
C GLU A 91 14.16 -11.41 44.37
N ALA A 92 14.35 -11.57 45.69
CA ALA A 92 13.45 -12.36 46.53
C ALA A 92 12.00 -11.83 46.52
N HIS A 93 11.79 -10.51 46.50
CA HIS A 93 10.45 -9.92 46.49
C HIS A 93 9.78 -10.09 45.14
N PHE A 94 10.53 -9.91 44.04
CA PHE A 94 10.00 -10.20 42.71
C PHE A 94 9.62 -11.68 42.58
N TYR A 95 10.48 -12.58 43.04
CA TYR A 95 10.22 -14.02 43.06
C TYR A 95 8.95 -14.38 43.87
N LEU A 96 8.72 -13.68 44.98
CA LEU A 96 7.51 -13.84 45.80
C LEU A 96 6.26 -13.12 45.23
N GLY A 97 6.36 -12.49 44.06
CA GLY A 97 5.24 -11.91 43.32
C GLY A 97 5.11 -10.38 43.38
N MET A 98 6.10 -9.66 43.90
CA MET A 98 6.09 -8.20 43.98
C MET A 98 6.45 -7.55 42.63
N GLY A 99 5.52 -7.63 41.69
CA GLY A 99 5.61 -7.00 40.38
C GLY A 99 4.28 -6.95 39.66
N VAL A 100 4.22 -6.12 38.63
CA VAL A 100 3.09 -5.98 37.71
C VAL A 100 3.65 -5.90 36.29
N VAL A 101 2.77 -6.03 35.30
CA VAL A 101 3.12 -5.93 33.89
C VAL A 101 2.23 -4.87 33.25
N PHE A 102 2.84 -3.96 32.49
CA PHE A 102 2.12 -3.01 31.65
C PHE A 102 2.09 -3.54 30.22
N GLU A 103 0.89 -3.64 29.67
CA GLU A 103 0.65 -3.95 28.27
C GLU A 103 0.35 -2.64 27.55
N GLU A 104 1.13 -2.34 26.52
CA GLU A 104 1.02 -1.09 25.78
C GLU A 104 1.09 -1.38 24.28
N GLY A 105 0.05 -0.99 23.54
CA GLY A 105 0.10 -0.95 22.08
C GLY A 105 0.50 -2.28 21.42
N VAL A 106 0.21 -3.43 22.04
CA VAL A 106 0.68 -4.74 21.56
C VAL A 106 0.12 -5.10 20.18
N GLU A 107 -0.99 -4.49 19.79
CA GLU A 107 -1.57 -4.55 18.45
C GLU A 107 -0.70 -3.88 17.37
N MET A 108 0.20 -2.97 17.77
CA MET A 108 1.20 -2.35 16.89
C MET A 108 2.46 -3.21 16.75
N LEU A 109 2.65 -4.22 17.62
CA LEU A 109 3.76 -5.13 17.52
C LEU A 109 3.50 -6.14 16.39
N GLY A 110 4.46 -6.26 15.48
CA GLY A 110 4.55 -7.43 14.61
C GLY A 110 4.76 -8.72 15.43
N ARG A 111 4.79 -9.88 14.76
CA ARG A 111 4.95 -11.16 15.48
C ARG A 111 6.31 -11.26 16.20
N TYR A 112 6.29 -11.82 17.41
CA TYR A 112 7.47 -12.09 18.24
C TYR A 112 8.56 -12.89 17.50
N PRO A 113 9.87 -12.62 17.74
CA PRO A 113 10.95 -13.45 17.25
C PRO A 113 10.78 -14.93 17.67
N THR A 114 11.14 -15.86 16.79
CA THR A 114 10.96 -17.30 17.00
C THR A 114 11.71 -17.86 18.20
N SER A 115 12.68 -17.12 18.74
CA SER A 115 13.42 -17.46 19.96
C SER A 115 12.57 -17.43 21.25
N ILE A 116 11.41 -16.77 21.24
CA ILE A 116 10.47 -16.72 22.37
C ILE A 116 9.21 -17.58 22.16
N THR A 117 9.00 -18.16 20.97
CA THR A 117 7.85 -19.03 20.65
C THR A 117 8.07 -20.51 21.01
N GLY A 118 8.84 -20.78 22.08
CA GLY A 118 9.26 -22.15 22.46
C GLY A 118 8.68 -22.70 23.77
N CYS A 119 7.90 -21.90 24.50
CA CYS A 119 7.41 -22.24 25.85
C CYS A 119 5.89 -22.28 25.91
N GLY A 120 5.34 -23.26 26.65
CA GLY A 120 3.89 -23.42 26.86
C GLY A 120 3.11 -23.78 25.58
N ASP A 121 1.89 -23.26 25.47
CA ASP A 121 0.94 -23.51 24.38
C ASP A 121 1.36 -22.92 23.01
N THR A 122 2.55 -22.31 22.90
CA THR A 122 3.09 -21.74 21.65
C THR A 122 3.87 -22.74 20.78
N LYS A 123 4.04 -23.99 21.25
CA LYS A 123 4.66 -25.07 20.46
C LYS A 123 3.82 -25.40 19.22
N GLY A 124 4.27 -24.94 18.05
CA GLY A 124 3.69 -25.34 16.76
C GLY A 124 3.48 -24.22 15.75
N TYR A 125 3.73 -22.96 16.10
CA TYR A 125 3.67 -21.90 15.11
C TYR A 125 4.87 -21.97 14.15
N PRO A 126 4.63 -21.96 12.83
CA PRO A 126 5.70 -22.05 11.84
C PRO A 126 6.64 -20.86 11.96
N GLU A 127 7.95 -21.13 11.99
CA GLU A 127 9.00 -20.11 12.07
C GLU A 127 8.92 -19.16 10.86
N ALA A 128 8.71 -17.87 11.14
CA ALA A 128 8.88 -16.79 10.18
C ALA A 128 10.33 -16.76 9.68
N ARG A 129 10.54 -16.69 8.36
CA ARG A 129 11.88 -16.67 7.77
C ARG A 129 12.26 -15.26 7.32
N ILE A 130 13.56 -14.98 7.34
CA ILE A 130 14.12 -13.81 6.65
C ILE A 130 14.36 -14.20 5.19
N ARG A 131 13.72 -13.47 4.27
CA ARG A 131 13.92 -13.58 2.82
C ARG A 131 14.81 -12.44 2.36
N HIS A 132 16.09 -12.73 2.15
CA HIS A 132 17.06 -11.72 1.74
C HIS A 132 17.25 -11.71 0.23
N PHE A 133 17.11 -10.53 -0.38
CA PHE A 133 17.29 -10.31 -1.82
C PHE A 133 18.34 -9.22 -2.04
N LYS A 134 19.26 -9.45 -2.97
CA LYS A 134 20.22 -8.45 -3.45
C LYS A 134 19.83 -7.99 -4.84
N TRP A 135 19.49 -6.72 -4.97
CA TRP A 135 19.01 -6.12 -6.21
C TRP A 135 19.94 -5.00 -6.66
N GLU A 136 20.36 -5.04 -7.90
CA GLU A 136 20.99 -3.91 -8.60
C GLU A 136 19.99 -3.35 -9.61
N VAL A 137 19.68 -2.05 -9.48
CA VAL A 137 18.86 -1.32 -10.45
C VAL A 137 19.76 -0.57 -11.42
N LYS A 138 19.61 -0.82 -12.72
CA LYS A 138 20.34 -0.10 -13.77
C LYS A 138 19.59 -0.10 -15.10
N TYR A 139 20.01 0.79 -15.98
CA TYR A 139 19.57 0.75 -17.37
C TYR A 139 20.23 -0.39 -18.14
N GLU A 140 19.41 -1.07 -18.94
CA GLU A 140 19.87 -1.98 -19.99
C GLU A 140 19.06 -1.76 -21.26
N TYR A 141 19.65 -2.08 -22.41
CA TYR A 141 18.88 -2.14 -23.65
C TYR A 141 17.99 -3.38 -23.63
N LYS A 142 16.69 -3.19 -23.86
CA LYS A 142 15.68 -4.25 -23.98
C LYS A 142 14.82 -4.03 -25.23
N SER A 143 14.20 -5.11 -25.69
CA SER A 143 13.33 -5.17 -26.87
C SER A 143 12.07 -5.96 -26.57
N GLN A 144 11.35 -5.59 -25.50
CA GLN A 144 10.16 -6.29 -25.00
C GLN A 144 9.01 -6.37 -26.04
N ASP A 145 8.96 -5.43 -26.99
CA ASP A 145 8.00 -5.39 -28.09
C ASP A 145 8.66 -5.34 -29.49
N CYS A 146 9.92 -5.81 -29.55
CA CYS A 146 10.82 -5.79 -30.69
C CYS A 146 11.43 -4.42 -31.00
N TYR A 147 11.06 -3.35 -30.28
CA TYR A 147 11.72 -2.05 -30.36
C TYR A 147 12.80 -1.94 -29.29
N LYS A 148 14.05 -1.71 -29.72
CA LYS A 148 15.19 -1.57 -28.81
C LYS A 148 15.18 -0.19 -28.14
N LYS A 149 14.97 -0.15 -26.83
CA LYS A 149 15.12 1.08 -26.00
C LYS A 149 15.81 0.78 -24.66
N LEU A 150 16.16 1.85 -23.96
CA LEU A 150 16.59 1.75 -22.56
C LEU A 150 15.40 1.36 -21.68
N ALA A 151 15.60 0.37 -20.84
CA ALA A 151 14.68 -0.04 -19.78
C ALA A 151 15.42 -0.08 -18.45
N ILE A 152 14.74 0.27 -17.36
CA ILE A 152 15.27 0.13 -16.01
C ILE A 152 15.00 -1.31 -15.55
N THR A 153 16.06 -2.02 -15.18
CA THR A 153 16.00 -3.45 -14.83
C THR A 153 16.46 -3.69 -13.41
N ILE A 154 15.96 -4.79 -12.82
CA ILE A 154 16.48 -5.34 -11.56
C ILE A 154 17.27 -6.60 -11.91
N ASN A 155 18.58 -6.60 -11.62
CA ASN A 155 19.48 -7.71 -11.95
C ASN A 155 19.38 -8.15 -13.43
N GLY A 156 19.24 -7.18 -14.34
CA GLY A 156 19.12 -7.39 -15.79
C GLY A 156 17.76 -7.91 -16.29
N LYS A 157 16.74 -7.95 -15.42
CA LYS A 157 15.38 -8.39 -15.76
C LYS A 157 14.37 -7.25 -15.71
N THR A 158 13.46 -7.24 -16.67
CA THR A 158 12.22 -6.45 -16.67
C THR A 158 11.10 -7.29 -17.34
N PRO A 159 9.94 -7.50 -16.69
CA PRO A 159 9.67 -7.28 -15.27
C PRO A 159 10.75 -7.89 -14.38
N GLY A 160 10.96 -7.28 -13.21
CA GLY A 160 11.94 -7.73 -12.24
C GLY A 160 11.59 -9.09 -11.62
N PRO A 161 12.50 -9.65 -10.80
CA PRO A 161 12.32 -10.95 -10.18
C PRO A 161 11.15 -10.96 -9.18
N THR A 162 10.28 -11.97 -9.29
CA THR A 162 9.20 -12.16 -8.30
C THR A 162 9.77 -12.42 -6.90
N ILE A 163 9.27 -11.69 -5.90
CA ILE A 163 9.50 -12.00 -4.49
C ILE A 163 8.53 -13.13 -4.11
N GLU A 164 9.08 -14.27 -3.71
CA GLU A 164 8.28 -15.35 -3.13
C GLU A 164 8.51 -15.41 -1.62
N ALA A 165 7.42 -15.25 -0.88
CA ALA A 165 7.42 -15.24 0.57
C ALA A 165 6.23 -16.04 1.10
N ARG A 166 6.20 -16.18 2.42
CA ARG A 166 5.09 -16.74 3.16
C ARG A 166 4.61 -15.71 4.17
N VAL A 167 3.34 -15.76 4.55
CA VAL A 167 2.81 -14.93 5.63
C VAL A 167 3.75 -14.96 6.84
N ASN A 168 4.02 -13.78 7.39
CA ASN A 168 4.95 -13.46 8.47
C ASN A 168 6.44 -13.54 8.13
N ASP A 169 6.85 -13.91 6.91
CA ASP A 169 8.26 -13.77 6.51
C ASP A 169 8.66 -12.28 6.57
N THR A 170 9.90 -12.02 7.01
CA THR A 170 10.52 -10.70 6.87
C THR A 170 11.24 -10.63 5.55
N VAL A 171 10.81 -9.75 4.66
CA VAL A 171 11.48 -9.46 3.39
C VAL A 171 12.55 -8.40 3.64
N VAL A 172 13.77 -8.70 3.23
CA VAL A 172 14.91 -7.77 3.27
C VAL A 172 15.43 -7.61 1.84
N VAL A 173 15.39 -6.39 1.31
CA VAL A 173 15.90 -6.08 -0.03
C VAL A 173 17.04 -5.08 0.08
N GLU A 174 18.25 -5.56 -0.17
CA GLU A 174 19.45 -4.74 -0.35
C GLU A 174 19.47 -4.24 -1.80
N LEU A 175 19.04 -2.99 -1.98
CA LEU A 175 18.88 -2.33 -3.27
C LEU A 175 20.04 -1.38 -3.55
N LYS A 176 20.87 -1.71 -4.54
CA LYS A 176 21.91 -0.83 -5.07
C LYS A 176 21.36 -0.04 -6.26
N ASN A 177 21.43 1.29 -6.18
CA ASN A 177 21.14 2.16 -7.30
C ASN A 177 22.39 2.29 -8.19
N SER A 178 22.38 1.64 -9.36
CA SER A 178 23.42 1.75 -10.38
C SER A 178 22.95 2.56 -11.61
N LEU A 179 21.89 3.37 -11.47
CA LEU A 179 21.55 4.41 -12.46
C LEU A 179 22.61 5.51 -12.38
N LEU A 180 22.94 6.13 -13.53
CA LEU A 180 24.08 7.06 -13.62
C LEU A 180 23.76 8.44 -13.02
N THR A 181 22.56 8.94 -13.28
CA THR A 181 22.16 10.32 -12.93
C THR A 181 20.80 10.40 -12.26
N GLU A 182 20.18 9.25 -11.99
CA GLU A 182 18.82 9.20 -11.47
C GLU A 182 18.77 8.60 -10.07
N ASN A 183 17.93 9.19 -9.23
CA ASN A 183 17.57 8.56 -7.98
C ASN A 183 16.54 7.45 -8.22
N VAL A 184 16.32 6.60 -7.23
CA VAL A 184 15.31 5.54 -7.27
C VAL A 184 14.68 5.31 -5.90
N VAL A 185 13.41 4.93 -5.87
CA VAL A 185 12.77 4.26 -4.73
C VAL A 185 11.89 3.12 -5.25
N ILE A 186 11.70 2.08 -4.43
CA ILE A 186 10.81 0.96 -4.75
C ILE A 186 9.68 0.93 -3.73
N HIS A 187 8.45 1.05 -4.21
CA HIS A 187 7.24 0.86 -3.44
C HIS A 187 6.75 -0.59 -3.50
N TRP A 188 6.22 -1.07 -2.38
CA TRP A 188 5.73 -2.43 -2.17
C TRP A 188 4.20 -2.45 -2.19
N HIS A 189 3.63 -2.25 -3.38
CA HIS A 189 2.20 -2.09 -3.61
C HIS A 189 1.34 -3.18 -2.96
N GLY A 190 0.48 -2.77 -2.04
CA GLY A 190 -0.43 -3.63 -1.28
C GLY A 190 0.17 -4.22 0.01
N ILE A 191 1.45 -3.99 0.29
CA ILE A 191 2.07 -4.29 1.58
C ILE A 191 1.80 -3.14 2.55
N ARG A 192 1.20 -3.44 3.71
CA ARG A 192 0.72 -2.42 4.66
C ARG A 192 1.81 -1.70 5.42
N GLN A 193 3.05 -2.20 5.42
CA GLN A 193 4.17 -1.58 6.15
C GLN A 193 3.88 -1.36 7.66
N LYS A 194 3.10 -2.26 8.28
CA LYS A 194 2.80 -2.18 9.72
C LYS A 194 4.10 -2.19 10.53
N GLY A 195 4.34 -1.12 11.28
CA GLY A 195 5.57 -0.91 12.07
C GLY A 195 6.81 -0.53 11.26
N THR A 196 6.71 -0.38 9.94
CA THR A 196 7.84 -0.02 9.05
C THR A 196 7.48 1.05 8.00
N PRO A 197 6.78 2.15 8.36
CA PRO A 197 6.31 3.13 7.37
C PRO A 197 7.44 3.78 6.55
N TRP A 198 8.64 3.91 7.13
CA TRP A 198 9.84 4.41 6.44
C TRP A 198 10.36 3.50 5.30
N PHE A 199 9.84 2.27 5.19
CA PHE A 199 10.17 1.34 4.10
C PHE A 199 9.05 1.19 3.06
N ASP A 200 8.04 2.06 3.11
CA ASP A 200 6.99 2.13 2.08
C ASP A 200 7.55 2.45 0.69
N GLY A 201 8.63 3.23 0.60
CA GLY A 201 9.32 3.43 -0.67
C GLY A 201 8.74 4.55 -1.54
N THR A 202 8.25 5.62 -0.91
CA THR A 202 7.61 6.76 -1.57
C THR A 202 8.45 8.02 -1.41
N ALA A 203 9.05 8.49 -2.51
CA ALA A 203 9.95 9.63 -2.49
C ALA A 203 9.20 10.93 -2.14
N GLY A 204 9.73 11.69 -1.17
CA GLY A 204 9.07 12.91 -0.67
C GLY A 204 7.93 12.65 0.32
N VAL A 205 7.54 11.39 0.54
CA VAL A 205 6.55 10.99 1.56
C VAL A 205 7.23 10.27 2.71
N THR A 206 7.72 9.05 2.49
CA THR A 206 8.28 8.20 3.57
C THR A 206 9.80 8.21 3.64
N GLN A 207 10.48 8.50 2.52
CA GLN A 207 11.94 8.53 2.48
C GLN A 207 12.51 9.51 1.47
N CYS A 208 13.78 9.86 1.67
CA CYS A 208 14.62 10.41 0.62
C CYS A 208 14.90 9.34 -0.45
N PRO A 209 15.01 9.76 -1.74
CA PRO A 209 15.28 8.82 -2.80
C PRO A 209 16.74 8.33 -2.74
N ILE A 210 16.97 7.10 -3.20
CA ILE A 210 18.29 6.46 -3.18
C ILE A 210 19.11 7.05 -4.33
N VAL A 211 20.19 7.75 -4.01
CA VAL A 211 21.02 8.43 -5.01
C VAL A 211 21.89 7.45 -5.83
N PRO A 212 22.34 7.82 -7.04
CA PRO A 212 23.29 7.03 -7.82
C PRO A 212 24.49 6.53 -6.99
N GLY A 213 24.78 5.24 -7.08
CA GLY A 213 25.88 4.57 -6.38
C GLY A 213 25.55 4.05 -4.98
N ASP A 214 24.53 4.59 -4.32
CA ASP A 214 24.15 4.20 -2.96
C ASP A 214 23.46 2.83 -2.91
N THR A 215 23.51 2.21 -1.73
CA THR A 215 22.75 1.02 -1.38
C THR A 215 21.81 1.30 -0.22
N PHE A 216 20.55 0.90 -0.36
CA PHE A 216 19.52 1.04 0.67
C PHE A 216 18.93 -0.33 0.99
N VAL A 217 18.65 -0.58 2.27
CA VAL A 217 18.08 -1.86 2.72
C VAL A 217 16.65 -1.64 3.18
N TYR A 218 15.70 -2.12 2.38
CA TYR A 218 14.29 -2.22 2.79
C TYR A 218 14.12 -3.45 3.69
N LYS A 219 13.33 -3.32 4.76
CA LYS A 219 13.01 -4.45 5.66
C LYS A 219 11.57 -4.35 6.17
N PHE A 220 10.71 -5.27 5.77
CA PHE A 220 9.30 -5.28 6.17
C PHE A 220 8.76 -6.70 6.29
N VAL A 221 7.65 -6.85 6.99
CA VAL A 221 6.94 -8.13 7.14
C VAL A 221 5.83 -8.21 6.11
N VAL A 222 5.68 -9.37 5.46
CA VAL A 222 4.49 -9.67 4.65
C VAL A 222 3.44 -10.35 5.54
N ASP A 223 2.41 -9.60 5.92
CA ASP A 223 1.48 -9.97 6.98
C ASP A 223 0.23 -10.72 6.50
N ARG A 224 0.02 -10.84 5.18
CA ARG A 224 -1.13 -11.52 4.59
C ARG A 224 -0.81 -12.28 3.31
N PRO A 225 -1.50 -13.41 3.05
CA PRO A 225 -1.32 -14.20 1.84
C PRO A 225 -2.00 -13.50 0.67
N GLY A 226 -1.45 -13.65 -0.53
CA GLY A 226 -2.06 -13.04 -1.70
C GLY A 226 -1.08 -12.73 -2.81
N THR A 227 -1.61 -11.99 -3.78
CA THR A 227 -0.89 -11.44 -4.92
C THR A 227 -0.65 -9.96 -4.69
N TYR A 228 0.61 -9.52 -4.74
CA TYR A 228 0.99 -8.12 -4.59
C TYR A 228 2.00 -7.73 -5.66
N LEU A 229 2.35 -6.45 -5.69
CA LEU A 229 3.21 -5.87 -6.70
C LEU A 229 4.34 -5.10 -6.03
N TYR A 230 5.39 -4.80 -6.79
CA TYR A 230 6.34 -3.75 -6.44
C TYR A 230 6.67 -2.95 -7.69
N HIS A 231 6.96 -1.67 -7.53
CA HIS A 231 7.34 -0.80 -8.64
C HIS A 231 8.13 0.42 -8.19
N ALA A 232 8.78 1.08 -9.14
CA ALA A 232 9.36 2.39 -8.87
C ALA A 232 8.27 3.38 -8.45
N HIS A 233 8.56 4.22 -7.45
CA HIS A 233 7.70 5.33 -7.03
C HIS A 233 8.49 6.64 -7.07
N TYR A 234 9.20 6.84 -8.18
CA TYR A 234 10.02 8.01 -8.46
C TYR A 234 9.85 8.44 -9.93
N GLY A 235 9.38 9.68 -10.14
CA GLY A 235 9.11 10.19 -11.48
C GLY A 235 8.13 9.30 -12.24
N LEU A 236 8.49 8.90 -13.46
CA LEU A 236 7.73 7.95 -14.29
C LEU A 236 8.48 6.60 -14.42
N GLN A 237 9.42 6.29 -13.54
CA GLN A 237 10.38 5.17 -13.73
C GLN A 237 9.72 3.79 -13.86
N ARG A 238 8.51 3.58 -13.33
CA ARG A 238 7.84 2.27 -13.44
C ARG A 238 7.50 1.93 -14.90
N GLU A 239 7.20 2.95 -15.70
CA GLU A 239 6.88 2.85 -17.13
C GLU A 239 8.13 2.50 -17.95
N ALA A 240 9.33 2.83 -17.45
CA ALA A 240 10.59 2.35 -18.02
C ALA A 240 10.92 0.88 -17.69
N GLY A 241 10.03 0.14 -17.00
CA GLY A 241 10.19 -1.30 -16.76
C GLY A 241 10.62 -1.68 -15.34
N LEU A 242 10.75 -0.71 -14.41
CA LEU A 242 11.09 -0.99 -13.01
C LEU A 242 9.85 -1.40 -12.20
N ASN A 243 9.47 -2.67 -12.36
CA ASN A 243 8.28 -3.27 -11.74
C ASN A 243 8.44 -4.78 -11.52
N GLY A 244 7.53 -5.40 -10.77
CA GLY A 244 7.42 -6.85 -10.64
C GLY A 244 6.36 -7.28 -9.63
N MET A 245 6.40 -8.56 -9.27
CA MET A 245 5.36 -9.19 -8.42
C MET A 245 5.91 -9.67 -7.08
N ILE A 246 5.03 -9.71 -6.09
CA ILE A 246 5.26 -10.37 -4.80
C ILE A 246 4.15 -11.43 -4.63
N ARG A 247 4.55 -12.66 -4.29
CA ARG A 247 3.65 -13.76 -3.98
C ARG A 247 3.82 -14.15 -2.53
N VAL A 248 2.74 -14.06 -1.77
CA VAL A 248 2.75 -14.46 -0.37
C VAL A 248 1.86 -15.69 -0.21
N SER A 249 2.48 -16.79 0.16
CA SER A 249 1.81 -18.07 0.41
C SER A 249 1.29 -18.18 1.85
N LEU A 250 0.25 -18.99 2.04
CA LEU A 250 -0.28 -19.33 3.37
C LEU A 250 0.78 -20.02 4.27
N PRO A 251 0.62 -19.96 5.60
CA PRO A 251 1.40 -20.76 6.55
C PRO A 251 1.31 -22.28 6.29
N PRO A 252 2.32 -23.08 6.71
CA PRO A 252 2.22 -24.54 6.71
C PRO A 252 1.01 -25.03 7.47
N GLY A 253 0.31 -26.03 6.90
CA GLY A 253 -0.88 -26.62 7.49
C GLY A 253 -2.17 -25.88 7.14
N GLU A 254 -2.08 -24.67 6.57
CA GLU A 254 -3.23 -23.96 6.02
C GLU A 254 -3.37 -24.23 4.51
N SER A 255 -4.61 -24.17 4.03
CA SER A 255 -4.95 -24.37 2.63
C SER A 255 -5.84 -23.25 2.13
N GLU A 256 -5.68 -22.89 0.87
CA GLU A 256 -6.58 -21.96 0.20
C GLU A 256 -8.02 -22.50 0.23
N PRO A 257 -9.04 -21.63 0.27
CA PRO A 257 -10.45 -22.07 0.31
C PRO A 257 -10.95 -22.60 -1.05
N TYR A 258 -10.04 -22.88 -1.97
CA TYR A 258 -10.29 -23.39 -3.31
C TYR A 258 -9.13 -24.27 -3.77
N THR A 259 -9.40 -25.17 -4.70
CA THR A 259 -8.44 -26.17 -5.18
C THR A 259 -7.91 -25.83 -6.57
N TYR A 260 -6.61 -26.04 -6.78
CA TYR A 260 -5.95 -25.92 -8.07
C TYR A 260 -4.76 -26.90 -8.12
N ASP A 261 -4.35 -27.30 -9.31
CA ASP A 261 -3.19 -28.16 -9.53
C ASP A 261 -1.88 -27.34 -9.63
N HIS A 262 -1.97 -26.12 -10.18
CA HIS A 262 -0.81 -25.28 -10.45
C HIS A 262 -1.10 -23.80 -10.19
N ASP A 263 -0.08 -23.06 -9.75
CA ASP A 263 -0.14 -21.61 -9.49
C ASP A 263 0.88 -20.89 -10.40
N ARG A 264 0.46 -19.82 -11.08
CA ARG A 264 1.23 -19.06 -12.07
C ARG A 264 0.95 -17.57 -11.96
N SER A 265 1.88 -16.76 -12.45
CA SER A 265 1.82 -15.31 -12.40
C SER A 265 1.79 -14.68 -13.80
N ILE A 266 0.97 -13.64 -13.95
CA ILE A 266 0.90 -12.79 -15.13
C ILE A 266 0.94 -11.35 -14.62
N ILE A 267 1.82 -10.54 -15.21
CA ILE A 267 1.83 -9.10 -14.97
C ILE A 267 1.51 -8.42 -16.30
N LEU A 268 0.57 -7.48 -16.26
CA LEU A 268 0.14 -6.70 -17.41
C LEU A 268 0.71 -5.29 -17.29
N THR A 269 1.38 -4.83 -18.34
CA THR A 269 1.90 -3.46 -18.43
C THR A 269 1.65 -2.92 -19.83
N ASP A 270 1.72 -1.61 -19.98
CA ASP A 270 1.81 -0.93 -21.26
C ASP A 270 3.23 -0.41 -21.47
N TRP A 271 3.57 -0.04 -22.70
CA TRP A 271 4.94 0.29 -23.08
C TRP A 271 4.98 1.45 -24.06
N TYR A 272 5.70 2.50 -23.68
CA TYR A 272 5.99 3.66 -24.52
C TYR A 272 7.38 3.56 -25.13
N HIS A 273 7.59 4.20 -26.26
CA HIS A 273 8.91 4.30 -26.91
C HIS A 273 9.66 5.58 -26.56
N LYS A 274 8.94 6.66 -26.21
CA LYS A 274 9.53 7.85 -25.58
C LYS A 274 10.22 7.45 -24.25
N SER A 275 11.23 8.22 -23.85
CA SER A 275 11.83 8.12 -22.52
C SER A 275 10.91 8.74 -21.47
N THR A 276 11.06 8.31 -20.22
CA THR A 276 10.36 8.88 -19.06
C THR A 276 10.59 10.39 -18.94
N TYR A 277 11.77 10.88 -19.34
CA TYR A 277 12.11 12.30 -19.35
C TYR A 277 11.37 13.09 -20.42
N GLU A 278 11.27 12.55 -21.64
CA GLU A 278 10.48 13.19 -22.71
C GLU A 278 9.01 13.28 -22.31
N LEU A 279 8.46 12.22 -21.73
CA LEU A 279 7.08 12.20 -21.23
C LEU A 279 6.89 13.20 -20.07
N ALA A 280 7.76 13.18 -19.07
CA ALA A 280 7.70 14.10 -17.93
C ALA A 280 7.87 15.58 -18.35
N THR A 281 8.73 15.86 -19.33
CA THR A 281 8.93 17.21 -19.87
C THR A 281 7.67 17.68 -20.60
N GLY A 282 7.06 16.83 -21.43
CA GLY A 282 5.79 17.15 -22.10
C GLY A 282 4.67 17.49 -21.11
N LEU A 283 4.52 16.68 -20.06
CA LEU A 283 3.51 16.89 -19.02
C LEU A 283 3.74 18.16 -18.18
N SER A 284 4.99 18.56 -17.99
CA SER A 284 5.36 19.72 -17.15
C SER A 284 5.52 21.03 -17.93
N SER A 285 5.34 21.01 -19.25
CA SER A 285 5.50 22.19 -20.12
C SER A 285 4.24 23.05 -20.17
N LEU A 286 4.41 24.36 -20.40
CA LEU A 286 3.29 25.27 -20.70
C LEU A 286 2.61 24.90 -22.02
N ASP A 287 3.43 24.56 -23.03
CA ASP A 287 2.98 23.87 -24.23
C ASP A 287 2.82 22.39 -23.90
N PHE A 288 1.68 22.07 -23.27
CA PHE A 288 1.40 20.76 -22.71
C PHE A 288 1.36 19.68 -23.81
N ASP A 289 2.29 18.72 -23.74
CA ASP A 289 2.32 17.54 -24.60
C ASP A 289 1.87 16.31 -23.79
N TRP A 290 0.69 15.78 -24.11
CA TRP A 290 0.16 14.58 -23.47
C TRP A 290 0.99 13.35 -23.83
N VAL A 291 1.12 12.41 -22.91
CA VAL A 291 1.89 11.17 -23.13
C VAL A 291 1.39 10.34 -24.33
N GLY A 292 0.11 10.49 -24.68
CA GLY A 292 -0.54 9.73 -25.76
C GLY A 292 -0.84 8.28 -25.36
N GLU A 293 -1.35 7.50 -26.31
CA GLU A 293 -1.56 6.07 -26.11
C GLU A 293 -0.22 5.31 -26.14
N PRO A 294 -0.05 4.25 -25.33
CA PRO A 294 1.14 3.42 -25.37
C PRO A 294 1.29 2.73 -26.72
N GLN A 295 2.52 2.45 -27.15
CA GLN A 295 2.77 1.80 -28.43
C GLN A 295 2.43 0.30 -28.37
N SER A 296 2.62 -0.34 -27.22
CA SER A 296 2.41 -1.78 -27.03
C SER A 296 1.79 -2.10 -25.68
N LEU A 297 1.03 -3.19 -25.63
CA LEU A 297 0.68 -3.89 -24.39
C LEU A 297 1.61 -5.08 -24.19
N LEU A 298 2.09 -5.28 -22.96
CA LEU A 298 2.97 -6.39 -22.59
C LEU A 298 2.23 -7.36 -21.68
N ILE A 299 2.27 -8.65 -22.03
CA ILE A 299 1.86 -9.74 -21.14
C ILE A 299 3.13 -10.39 -20.61
N HIS A 300 3.36 -10.25 -19.31
CA HIS A 300 4.55 -10.73 -18.61
C HIS A 300 5.86 -10.25 -19.27
N GLY A 301 5.91 -8.96 -19.63
CA GLY A 301 7.07 -8.33 -20.23
C GLY A 301 7.28 -8.56 -21.72
N LYS A 302 6.30 -9.14 -22.41
CA LYS A 302 6.42 -9.48 -23.84
C LYS A 302 5.23 -8.91 -24.61
N GLY A 303 5.50 -8.19 -25.69
CA GLY A 303 4.51 -7.60 -26.57
C GLY A 303 5.01 -7.56 -28.01
N ARG A 304 4.30 -6.84 -28.87
CA ARG A 304 4.69 -6.69 -30.27
C ARG A 304 4.28 -5.35 -30.82
N PHE A 305 5.24 -4.61 -31.36
CA PHE A 305 4.99 -3.39 -32.08
C PHE A 305 5.16 -3.60 -33.59
N ASN A 306 4.33 -2.94 -34.40
CA ASN A 306 4.47 -2.98 -35.85
C ASN A 306 5.45 -1.89 -36.31
N CYS A 307 6.68 -2.28 -36.59
CA CYS A 307 7.73 -1.38 -37.06
C CYS A 307 7.79 -1.19 -38.59
N SER A 308 6.74 -1.53 -39.34
CA SER A 308 6.72 -1.37 -40.80
C SER A 308 6.97 0.11 -41.18
N GLY A 309 8.21 0.45 -41.55
CA GLY A 309 8.64 1.81 -41.87
C GLY A 309 9.76 2.38 -40.98
N LEU A 310 10.16 1.70 -39.90
CA LEU A 310 11.31 2.09 -39.09
C LEU A 310 12.62 1.51 -39.63
N LYS A 311 13.74 2.19 -39.38
CA LYS A 311 15.08 1.67 -39.70
C LYS A 311 15.39 0.42 -38.87
N SER A 312 16.09 -0.56 -39.45
CA SER A 312 16.38 -1.86 -38.82
C SER A 312 17.17 -1.76 -37.51
N ASP A 313 17.95 -0.70 -37.31
CA ASP A 313 18.89 -0.62 -36.18
C ASP A 313 18.21 -0.51 -34.80
N HIS A 314 16.89 -0.23 -34.77
CA HIS A 314 16.09 -0.17 -33.53
C HIS A 314 15.01 -1.25 -33.48
N TYR A 315 14.92 -2.11 -34.50
CA TYR A 315 13.88 -3.12 -34.60
C TYR A 315 14.44 -4.47 -35.02
N ASP A 316 14.15 -5.49 -34.23
CA ASP A 316 14.44 -6.87 -34.58
C ASP A 316 13.23 -7.76 -34.25
N ALA A 317 12.48 -8.13 -35.30
CA ALA A 317 11.31 -9.00 -35.22
C ALA A 317 11.65 -10.43 -34.75
N THR A 318 12.92 -10.83 -34.87
CA THR A 318 13.41 -12.16 -34.49
C THR A 318 13.90 -12.21 -33.05
N ASN A 319 13.94 -11.05 -32.37
CA ASN A 319 14.39 -10.96 -30.99
C ASN A 319 13.47 -11.78 -30.07
N SER A 320 14.08 -12.70 -29.30
CA SER A 320 13.36 -13.57 -28.38
C SER A 320 12.66 -12.81 -27.23
N GLU A 321 13.10 -11.60 -26.90
CA GLU A 321 12.49 -10.77 -25.86
C GLU A 321 11.03 -10.42 -26.19
N CYS A 322 10.69 -10.23 -27.46
CA CYS A 322 9.33 -9.92 -27.94
C CYS A 322 8.56 -11.10 -28.54
N SER A 323 9.07 -12.32 -28.39
CA SER A 323 8.24 -13.51 -28.66
C SER A 323 7.01 -13.51 -27.74
N PRO A 324 5.82 -13.96 -28.17
CA PRO A 324 4.65 -14.00 -27.29
C PRO A 324 4.94 -14.80 -26.01
N TYR A 325 4.47 -14.32 -24.87
CA TYR A 325 4.56 -15.08 -23.63
C TYR A 325 3.77 -16.39 -23.75
N VAL A 326 4.33 -17.50 -23.27
CA VAL A 326 3.69 -18.82 -23.35
C VAL A 326 3.33 -19.32 -21.97
N ILE A 327 2.04 -19.59 -21.77
CA ILE A 327 1.48 -20.22 -20.57
C ILE A 327 1.23 -21.69 -20.90
N THR A 328 2.13 -22.57 -20.48
CA THR A 328 1.99 -24.02 -20.75
C THR A 328 1.09 -24.68 -19.71
N VAL A 329 0.08 -25.41 -20.18
CA VAL A 329 -0.91 -26.11 -19.38
C VAL A 329 -1.08 -27.58 -19.80
N VAL A 330 -1.54 -28.41 -18.87
CA VAL A 330 -1.87 -29.82 -19.08
C VAL A 330 -3.38 -29.97 -19.09
N SER A 331 -3.91 -30.68 -20.09
CA SER A 331 -5.35 -30.90 -20.25
C SER A 331 -5.97 -31.53 -19.00
N GLY A 332 -7.15 -31.05 -18.60
CA GLY A 332 -7.90 -31.49 -17.44
C GLY A 332 -7.46 -30.87 -16.11
N LYS A 333 -6.34 -30.14 -16.06
CA LYS A 333 -5.81 -29.50 -14.85
C LYS A 333 -6.39 -28.11 -14.63
N THR A 334 -6.47 -27.71 -13.36
CA THR A 334 -6.93 -26.38 -12.93
C THR A 334 -5.73 -25.53 -12.52
N TYR A 335 -5.68 -24.31 -13.03
CA TYR A 335 -4.62 -23.35 -12.79
C TYR A 335 -5.17 -22.15 -12.01
N ARG A 336 -4.48 -21.73 -10.96
CA ARG A 336 -4.60 -20.38 -10.41
C ARG A 336 -3.68 -19.47 -11.19
N LEU A 337 -4.24 -18.48 -11.87
CA LEU A 337 -3.48 -17.40 -12.48
C LEU A 337 -3.60 -16.15 -11.61
N ARG A 338 -2.47 -15.70 -11.07
CA ARG A 338 -2.30 -14.44 -10.35
C ARG A 338 -2.01 -13.35 -11.37
N ILE A 339 -2.96 -12.46 -11.59
CA ILE A 339 -2.91 -11.43 -12.62
C ILE A 339 -2.82 -10.08 -11.91
N GLY A 340 -1.72 -9.35 -12.12
CA GLY A 340 -1.56 -7.98 -11.64
C GLY A 340 -1.36 -6.99 -12.77
N SER A 341 -1.73 -5.73 -12.55
CA SER A 341 -1.56 -4.66 -13.53
C SER A 341 -0.69 -3.53 -12.99
N LEU A 342 0.35 -3.17 -13.74
CA LEU A 342 1.17 -1.98 -13.51
C LEU A 342 1.26 -1.15 -14.80
N THR A 343 0.14 -0.99 -15.49
CA THR A 343 0.01 -0.10 -16.66
C THR A 343 0.20 1.36 -16.27
N SER A 344 0.97 2.12 -17.03
CA SER A 344 1.17 3.56 -16.89
C SER A 344 -0.15 4.32 -17.09
N LEU A 345 -0.92 3.91 -18.10
CA LEU A 345 -2.17 4.54 -18.49
C LEU A 345 -3.31 3.52 -18.67
N ALA A 346 -3.06 2.43 -19.40
CA ALA A 346 -4.10 1.56 -19.92
C ALA A 346 -4.94 0.88 -18.83
N ALA A 347 -6.27 0.93 -18.96
CA ALA A 347 -7.18 0.00 -18.29
C ALA A 347 -7.39 -1.18 -19.22
N LEU A 348 -7.37 -2.40 -18.69
CA LEU A 348 -7.26 -3.60 -19.52
C LEU A 348 -8.44 -4.54 -19.32
N SER A 349 -8.77 -5.27 -20.38
CA SER A 349 -9.54 -6.51 -20.35
C SER A 349 -8.60 -7.64 -20.70
N PHE A 350 -8.55 -8.69 -19.87
CA PHE A 350 -7.81 -9.91 -20.13
C PHE A 350 -8.79 -11.08 -20.38
N GLU A 351 -8.56 -11.87 -21.42
CA GLU A 351 -9.33 -13.09 -21.68
C GLU A 351 -8.45 -14.21 -22.25
N ILE A 352 -8.90 -15.46 -22.09
CA ILE A 352 -8.30 -16.63 -22.73
C ILE A 352 -9.36 -17.27 -23.62
N GLU A 353 -9.03 -17.43 -24.90
CA GLU A 353 -9.92 -17.98 -25.92
C GLU A 353 -10.54 -19.31 -25.47
N GLY A 354 -11.88 -19.35 -25.40
CA GLY A 354 -12.62 -20.56 -25.05
C GLY A 354 -12.61 -20.92 -23.56
N HIS A 355 -12.01 -20.10 -22.69
CA HIS A 355 -11.92 -20.40 -21.25
C HIS A 355 -12.59 -19.31 -20.43
N ASN A 356 -13.52 -19.72 -19.57
CA ASN A 356 -14.03 -18.86 -18.51
C ASN A 356 -13.04 -18.84 -17.34
N MET A 357 -13.03 -17.72 -16.62
CA MET A 357 -12.17 -17.49 -15.47
C MET A 357 -13.03 -17.32 -14.22
N THR A 358 -12.75 -18.07 -13.16
CA THR A 358 -13.45 -17.89 -11.87
C THR A 358 -12.60 -17.02 -10.96
N VAL A 359 -13.03 -15.80 -10.67
CA VAL A 359 -12.34 -14.87 -9.76
C VAL A 359 -12.47 -15.40 -8.33
N VAL A 360 -11.36 -15.50 -7.60
CA VAL A 360 -11.32 -16.03 -6.22
C VAL A 360 -10.54 -15.15 -5.23
N GLU A 361 -9.73 -14.21 -5.72
CA GLU A 361 -8.98 -13.25 -4.92
C GLU A 361 -8.96 -11.91 -5.64
N ALA A 362 -9.05 -10.81 -4.89
CA ALA A 362 -8.76 -9.45 -5.34
C ALA A 362 -7.90 -8.75 -4.29
N ASP A 363 -6.78 -8.14 -4.70
CA ASP A 363 -5.88 -7.37 -3.83
C ASP A 363 -5.48 -8.12 -2.55
N GLY A 364 -5.20 -9.43 -2.68
CA GLY A 364 -4.85 -10.33 -1.58
C GLY A 364 -5.98 -10.66 -0.61
N HIS A 365 -7.24 -10.37 -0.96
CA HIS A 365 -8.42 -10.73 -0.18
C HIS A 365 -9.28 -11.75 -0.94
N ASN A 366 -9.81 -12.73 -0.21
CA ASN A 366 -10.66 -13.77 -0.80
C ASN A 366 -12.03 -13.20 -1.18
N VAL A 367 -12.43 -13.47 -2.43
CA VAL A 367 -13.71 -13.01 -2.99
C VAL A 367 -14.66 -14.21 -3.12
N GLU A 368 -15.95 -13.96 -2.90
CA GLU A 368 -16.98 -14.94 -3.20
C GLU A 368 -16.92 -15.31 -4.70
N PRO A 369 -16.68 -16.58 -5.07
CA PRO A 369 -16.33 -16.91 -6.44
C PRO A 369 -17.39 -16.50 -7.46
N PHE A 370 -16.96 -15.79 -8.51
CA PHE A 370 -17.82 -15.45 -9.65
C PHE A 370 -17.06 -15.65 -10.97
N VAL A 371 -17.81 -15.94 -12.03
CA VAL A 371 -17.24 -16.31 -13.33
C VAL A 371 -17.25 -15.12 -14.27
N VAL A 372 -16.12 -14.87 -14.92
CA VAL A 372 -15.96 -13.86 -15.96
C VAL A 372 -15.39 -14.49 -17.22
N LYS A 373 -15.80 -13.97 -18.38
CA LYS A 373 -15.12 -14.25 -19.65
C LYS A 373 -13.94 -13.28 -19.85
N ASN A 374 -14.18 -12.02 -19.55
CA ASN A 374 -13.21 -10.93 -19.60
C ASN A 374 -12.95 -10.46 -18.18
N LEU A 375 -11.71 -10.52 -17.73
CA LEU A 375 -11.28 -9.91 -16.49
C LEU A 375 -10.91 -8.45 -16.77
N PHE A 376 -11.74 -7.51 -16.31
CA PHE A 376 -11.39 -6.10 -16.30
C PHE A 376 -10.42 -5.84 -15.16
N ILE A 377 -9.28 -5.23 -15.46
CA ILE A 377 -8.21 -4.97 -14.49
C ILE A 377 -7.60 -3.60 -14.75
N TYR A 378 -7.48 -2.82 -13.67
CA TYR A 378 -6.97 -1.46 -13.70
C TYR A 378 -5.58 -1.40 -13.07
N SER A 379 -4.83 -0.34 -13.36
CA SER A 379 -3.48 -0.18 -12.78
C SER A 379 -3.53 -0.22 -11.26
N GLY A 380 -2.64 -1.01 -10.65
CA GLY A 380 -2.57 -1.24 -9.21
C GLY A 380 -3.39 -2.44 -8.72
N GLU A 381 -4.39 -2.90 -9.48
CA GLU A 381 -5.20 -4.05 -9.06
C GLU A 381 -4.47 -5.38 -9.27
N THR A 382 -4.80 -6.33 -8.41
CA THR A 382 -4.41 -7.74 -8.56
C THR A 382 -5.61 -8.65 -8.38
N TYR A 383 -5.65 -9.75 -9.13
CA TYR A 383 -6.66 -10.80 -9.01
C TYR A 383 -6.01 -12.18 -9.04
N SER A 384 -6.60 -13.15 -8.34
CA SER A 384 -6.40 -14.57 -8.68
C SER A 384 -7.65 -15.11 -9.37
N VAL A 385 -7.46 -15.80 -10.49
CA VAL A 385 -8.52 -16.50 -11.20
C VAL A 385 -8.20 -17.99 -11.34
N LEU A 386 -9.22 -18.84 -11.24
CA LEU A 386 -9.13 -20.26 -11.55
C LEU A 386 -9.56 -20.52 -12.98
N ILE A 387 -8.74 -21.28 -13.71
CA ILE A 387 -8.99 -21.66 -15.10
C ILE A 387 -8.77 -23.16 -15.23
N LYS A 388 -9.75 -23.86 -15.81
CA LYS A 388 -9.65 -25.28 -16.12
C LYS A 388 -9.20 -25.45 -17.57
N ALA A 389 -8.16 -26.24 -17.81
CA ALA A 389 -7.67 -26.55 -19.16
C ALA A 389 -8.53 -27.66 -19.80
N ASP A 390 -9.80 -27.35 -20.07
CA ASP A 390 -10.82 -28.31 -20.53
C ASP A 390 -11.15 -28.23 -22.02
N GLN A 391 -10.46 -27.37 -22.77
CA GLN A 391 -10.62 -27.25 -24.21
C GLN A 391 -9.84 -28.33 -24.97
N ALA A 392 -10.07 -28.43 -26.29
CA ALA A 392 -9.46 -29.44 -27.15
C ALA A 392 -7.91 -29.43 -27.06
N PRO A 393 -7.27 -30.54 -26.62
CA PRO A 393 -5.84 -30.56 -26.32
C PRO A 393 -4.95 -30.62 -27.57
N THR A 394 -5.50 -30.62 -28.79
CA THR A 394 -4.78 -30.76 -30.06
C THR A 394 -4.28 -29.44 -30.66
N ARG A 395 -4.56 -28.31 -29.99
CA ARG A 395 -4.20 -26.96 -30.42
C ARG A 395 -3.87 -26.04 -29.24
N ASN A 396 -3.29 -24.89 -29.57
CA ASN A 396 -3.10 -23.79 -28.63
C ASN A 396 -4.24 -22.78 -28.73
N TYR A 397 -4.32 -21.90 -27.73
CA TYR A 397 -5.35 -20.88 -27.57
C TYR A 397 -4.73 -19.50 -27.37
N TRP A 398 -5.42 -18.45 -27.78
CA TRP A 398 -4.97 -17.08 -27.52
C TRP A 398 -5.27 -16.65 -26.09
N ALA A 399 -4.32 -16.00 -25.43
CA ALA A 399 -4.57 -15.12 -24.29
C ALA A 399 -4.39 -13.68 -24.77
N VAL A 400 -5.37 -12.82 -24.49
CA VAL A 400 -5.46 -11.47 -25.08
C VAL A 400 -5.63 -10.44 -23.98
N SER A 401 -4.84 -9.37 -24.06
CA SER A 401 -5.03 -8.15 -23.28
C SER A 401 -5.44 -7.02 -24.21
N LYS A 402 -6.46 -6.26 -23.86
CA LYS A 402 -7.04 -5.20 -24.69
C LYS A 402 -7.34 -3.95 -23.87
N VAL A 403 -7.10 -2.77 -24.44
CA VAL A 403 -7.46 -1.49 -23.80
C VAL A 403 -8.98 -1.31 -23.73
N VAL A 404 -9.46 -0.94 -22.56
CA VAL A 404 -10.84 -0.52 -22.26
C VAL A 404 -10.84 0.83 -21.55
N SER A 405 -12.02 1.42 -21.33
CA SER A 405 -12.24 2.72 -20.69
C SER A 405 -11.70 3.94 -21.46
N ARG A 406 -10.97 3.73 -22.56
CA ARG A 406 -10.52 4.79 -23.49
C ARG A 406 -10.42 4.27 -24.91
N LYS A 407 -10.66 5.16 -25.88
CA LYS A 407 -10.48 4.87 -27.29
C LYS A 407 -8.99 4.80 -27.60
N SER A 408 -8.50 3.60 -27.90
CA SER A 408 -7.08 3.36 -28.08
C SER A 408 -6.73 2.96 -29.51
N THR A 409 -5.55 3.38 -29.96
CA THR A 409 -4.89 2.89 -31.18
C THR A 409 -3.85 1.80 -30.86
N THR A 410 -3.63 1.48 -29.58
CA THR A 410 -2.69 0.46 -29.13
C THR A 410 -3.16 -0.93 -29.59
N PRO A 411 -2.31 -1.72 -30.27
CA PRO A 411 -2.62 -3.11 -30.60
C PRO A 411 -2.86 -3.97 -29.36
N ASN A 412 -3.68 -5.02 -29.50
CA ASN A 412 -3.89 -5.99 -28.42
C ASN A 412 -2.58 -6.68 -28.01
N GLY A 413 -2.37 -6.87 -26.71
CA GLY A 413 -1.31 -7.73 -26.19
C GLY A 413 -1.70 -9.19 -26.39
N LEU A 414 -0.76 -10.00 -26.91
CA LEU A 414 -1.02 -11.40 -27.24
C LEU A 414 -0.05 -12.33 -26.52
N ALA A 415 -0.60 -13.42 -25.99
CA ALA A 415 0.13 -14.54 -25.40
C ALA A 415 -0.46 -15.87 -25.89
N ILE A 416 0.29 -16.95 -25.74
CA ILE A 416 -0.10 -18.29 -26.16
C ILE A 416 -0.43 -19.12 -24.92
N PHE A 417 -1.67 -19.56 -24.81
CA PHE A 417 -2.10 -20.57 -23.85
C PHE A 417 -1.89 -21.95 -24.48
N ASN A 418 -0.76 -22.57 -24.13
CA ASN A 418 -0.22 -23.75 -24.80
C ASN A 418 -0.63 -25.04 -24.07
N TYR A 419 -1.38 -25.90 -24.76
CA TYR A 419 -1.74 -27.22 -24.24
C TYR A 419 -0.61 -28.21 -24.54
N TYR A 420 0.07 -28.71 -23.52
CA TYR A 420 1.08 -29.77 -23.66
C TYR A 420 0.44 -31.07 -24.21
N PRO A 421 1.06 -31.79 -25.16
CA PRO A 421 2.42 -31.62 -25.69
C PRO A 421 2.54 -30.79 -26.99
N ASN A 422 1.57 -29.93 -27.32
CA ASN A 422 1.72 -29.06 -28.50
C ASN A 422 2.96 -28.17 -28.34
N HIS A 423 3.63 -27.90 -29.46
CA HIS A 423 4.83 -27.06 -29.43
C HIS A 423 4.49 -25.61 -28.97
N PRO A 424 5.23 -25.03 -28.00
CA PRO A 424 5.00 -23.67 -27.49
C PRO A 424 4.97 -22.55 -28.53
N ARG A 425 5.73 -22.71 -29.62
CA ARG A 425 5.77 -21.72 -30.74
C ARG A 425 4.69 -21.94 -31.79
N ARG A 426 3.85 -22.97 -31.67
CA ARG A 426 2.75 -23.20 -32.61
C ARG A 426 1.67 -22.16 -32.31
N SER A 427 1.45 -21.23 -33.23
CA SER A 427 0.37 -20.25 -33.08
C SER A 427 -0.99 -20.95 -32.96
N PRO A 428 -1.92 -20.43 -32.14
CA PRO A 428 -3.31 -20.84 -32.19
C PRO A 428 -3.85 -20.69 -33.63
N PRO A 429 -4.65 -21.66 -34.14
CA PRO A 429 -5.11 -21.67 -35.53
C PRO A 429 -6.28 -20.73 -35.82
N THR A 430 -6.71 -19.92 -34.85
CA THR A 430 -7.80 -18.95 -34.94
C THR A 430 -7.29 -17.52 -34.91
N VAL A 431 -8.16 -16.57 -35.24
CA VAL A 431 -7.93 -15.16 -34.98
C VAL A 431 -8.09 -14.88 -33.47
N PRO A 432 -7.27 -14.02 -32.85
CA PRO A 432 -7.47 -13.62 -31.46
C PRO A 432 -8.90 -13.10 -31.21
N PRO A 433 -9.50 -13.41 -30.05
CA PRO A 433 -10.77 -12.82 -29.63
C PRO A 433 -10.80 -11.29 -29.77
N VAL A 434 -11.95 -10.75 -30.20
CA VAL A 434 -12.14 -9.30 -30.39
C VAL A 434 -12.14 -8.54 -29.06
N GLY A 435 -12.53 -9.19 -27.97
CA GLY A 435 -12.71 -8.57 -26.66
C GLY A 435 -13.89 -7.59 -26.59
N PRO A 436 -14.14 -7.00 -25.40
CA PRO A 436 -15.23 -6.06 -25.17
C PRO A 436 -14.99 -4.73 -25.90
N ALA A 437 -16.07 -3.95 -26.06
CA ALA A 437 -15.98 -2.56 -26.53
C ALA A 437 -15.31 -1.69 -25.44
N TRP A 438 -14.56 -0.67 -25.85
CA TRP A 438 -13.78 0.14 -24.90
C TRP A 438 -14.67 1.04 -24.03
N ASP A 439 -15.80 1.48 -24.60
CA ASP A 439 -16.77 2.42 -24.04
C ASP A 439 -17.91 1.75 -23.27
N ASP A 440 -17.99 0.41 -23.29
CA ASP A 440 -19.02 -0.31 -22.53
C ASP A 440 -18.68 -0.32 -21.03
N VAL A 441 -19.41 0.48 -20.25
CA VAL A 441 -19.25 0.62 -18.79
C VAL A 441 -19.99 -0.50 -18.04
N VAL A 442 -21.06 -1.06 -18.60
CA VAL A 442 -21.97 -1.97 -17.89
C VAL A 442 -21.25 -3.23 -17.36
N PRO A 443 -20.51 -4.00 -18.17
CA PRO A 443 -19.86 -5.21 -17.67
C PRO A 443 -18.68 -4.88 -16.73
N ARG A 444 -18.08 -3.69 -16.86
CA ARG A 444 -17.00 -3.22 -15.98
C ARG A 444 -17.53 -2.93 -14.57
N LEU A 445 -18.65 -2.21 -14.48
CA LEU A 445 -19.31 -1.94 -13.20
C LEU A 445 -19.86 -3.23 -12.57
N ALA A 446 -20.47 -4.11 -13.37
CA ALA A 446 -21.00 -5.38 -12.89
C ALA A 446 -19.90 -6.27 -12.26
N GLN A 447 -18.66 -6.23 -12.77
CA GLN A 447 -17.55 -6.94 -12.15
C GLN A 447 -17.25 -6.42 -10.74
N GLY A 448 -17.21 -5.09 -10.55
CA GLY A 448 -17.00 -4.48 -9.23
C GLY A 448 -18.14 -4.77 -8.26
N GLU A 449 -19.39 -4.68 -8.71
CA GLU A 449 -20.58 -4.99 -7.90
C GLU A 449 -20.70 -6.48 -7.51
N ALA A 450 -20.12 -7.37 -8.32
CA ALA A 450 -20.06 -8.80 -8.02
C ALA A 450 -19.04 -9.14 -6.91
N MET A 451 -18.04 -8.28 -6.67
CA MET A 451 -17.00 -8.54 -5.66
C MET A 451 -17.55 -8.37 -4.25
N LYS A 452 -17.70 -9.50 -3.56
CA LYS A 452 -18.06 -9.57 -2.15
C LYS A 452 -17.00 -10.34 -1.40
N ALA A 453 -16.74 -9.96 -0.15
CA ALA A 453 -15.85 -10.76 0.70
C ALA A 453 -16.40 -12.20 0.82
N ARG A 454 -15.52 -13.19 0.66
CA ARG A 454 -15.89 -14.60 0.71
C ARG A 454 -16.43 -14.98 2.09
N GLN A 455 -17.46 -15.83 2.12
CA GLN A 455 -17.96 -16.40 3.39
C GLN A 455 -16.83 -17.08 4.18
N GLY A 456 -16.75 -16.80 5.49
CA GLY A 456 -15.67 -17.25 6.37
C GLY A 456 -14.40 -16.38 6.35
N TYR A 457 -14.29 -15.43 5.42
CA TYR A 457 -13.18 -14.47 5.30
C TYR A 457 -13.66 -13.01 5.36
N ILE A 458 -14.91 -12.77 5.77
CA ILE A 458 -15.48 -11.43 5.88
C ILE A 458 -14.84 -10.72 7.08
N LEU A 459 -14.19 -9.59 6.83
CA LEU A 459 -13.89 -8.62 7.88
C LEU A 459 -15.01 -7.57 7.86
N PRO A 460 -15.86 -7.49 8.90
CA PRO A 460 -16.94 -6.52 8.92
C PRO A 460 -16.38 -5.11 9.11
N PRO A 461 -16.83 -4.10 8.32
CA PRO A 461 -16.45 -2.73 8.56
C PRO A 461 -17.09 -2.21 9.88
N PRO A 462 -16.48 -1.21 10.53
CA PRO A 462 -17.19 -0.40 11.52
C PRO A 462 -18.52 0.08 10.95
N GLN A 463 -19.59 0.12 11.75
CA GLN A 463 -20.93 0.46 11.24
C GLN A 463 -21.09 1.95 10.97
N THR A 464 -20.41 2.79 11.75
CA THR A 464 -20.40 4.25 11.65
C THR A 464 -19.02 4.75 11.23
N TRP A 465 -18.96 6.01 10.82
CA TRP A 465 -17.72 6.72 10.49
C TRP A 465 -17.53 7.87 11.48
N ASP A 466 -16.27 8.27 11.68
CA ASP A 466 -15.90 9.45 12.49
C ASP A 466 -15.67 10.67 11.60
N ARG A 467 -15.19 10.46 10.36
CA ARG A 467 -14.96 11.52 9.35
C ARG A 467 -15.37 11.05 7.97
N VAL A 468 -15.90 11.98 7.17
CA VAL A 468 -16.18 11.78 5.74
C VAL A 468 -15.38 12.79 4.94
N ILE A 469 -14.66 12.32 3.92
CA ILE A 469 -13.93 13.16 2.97
C ILE A 469 -14.47 12.86 1.58
N VAL A 470 -15.11 13.85 0.96
CA VAL A 470 -15.60 13.77 -0.42
C VAL A 470 -14.56 14.39 -1.33
N MET A 471 -13.95 13.57 -2.18
CA MET A 471 -12.86 13.92 -3.08
C MET A 471 -13.39 14.12 -4.50
N LEU A 472 -13.60 15.36 -4.90
CA LEU A 472 -13.92 15.72 -6.27
C LEU A 472 -12.66 15.67 -7.13
N ASN A 473 -12.68 14.85 -8.17
CA ASN A 473 -11.58 14.61 -9.09
C ASN A 473 -11.72 15.52 -10.31
N THR A 474 -10.80 16.45 -10.51
CA THR A 474 -10.84 17.42 -11.63
C THR A 474 -9.50 17.57 -12.32
N GLN A 475 -9.57 17.92 -13.60
CA GLN A 475 -8.43 18.50 -14.31
C GLN A 475 -8.54 20.03 -14.21
N ASN A 476 -7.41 20.74 -14.08
CA ASN A 476 -7.38 22.18 -13.82
C ASN A 476 -6.22 22.86 -14.58
N LYS A 477 -6.34 24.17 -14.81
CA LYS A 477 -5.22 25.03 -15.20
C LYS A 477 -4.74 25.80 -13.96
N ILE A 478 -3.50 25.58 -13.57
CA ILE A 478 -2.87 26.28 -12.42
C ILE A 478 -1.63 26.99 -12.96
N ASN A 479 -1.64 28.33 -12.93
CA ASN A 479 -0.57 29.16 -13.48
C ASN A 479 -0.22 28.82 -14.95
N GLY A 480 -1.23 28.48 -15.76
CA GLY A 480 -1.07 28.09 -17.17
C GLY A 480 -0.78 26.59 -17.40
N TYR A 481 -0.29 25.87 -16.39
CA TYR A 481 0.02 24.44 -16.48
C TYR A 481 -1.24 23.59 -16.33
N THR A 482 -1.34 22.52 -17.12
CA THR A 482 -2.35 21.47 -16.89
C THR A 482 -1.99 20.70 -15.64
N ARG A 483 -2.96 20.51 -14.74
CA ARG A 483 -2.80 19.77 -13.49
C ARG A 483 -4.02 18.90 -13.24
N TRP A 484 -3.85 17.87 -12.43
CA TRP A 484 -4.96 17.17 -11.80
C TRP A 484 -5.07 17.63 -10.35
N SER A 485 -6.29 17.69 -9.84
CA SER A 485 -6.58 18.16 -8.48
C SER A 485 -7.65 17.31 -7.81
N VAL A 486 -7.60 17.33 -6.48
CA VAL A 486 -8.66 16.83 -5.60
C VAL A 486 -9.23 18.03 -4.86
N ASN A 487 -10.53 18.27 -4.95
CA ASN A 487 -11.20 19.42 -4.32
C ASN A 487 -10.48 20.76 -4.65
N ASN A 488 -10.10 20.93 -5.93
CA ASN A 488 -9.33 22.07 -6.44
C ASN A 488 -7.93 22.27 -5.84
N VAL A 489 -7.39 21.29 -5.12
CA VAL A 489 -5.98 21.26 -4.68
C VAL A 489 -5.21 20.23 -5.51
N SER A 490 -4.21 20.69 -6.25
CA SER A 490 -3.25 19.86 -6.96
C SER A 490 -2.07 19.55 -6.05
N TYR A 491 -1.79 18.27 -5.87
CA TYR A 491 -0.76 17.82 -4.95
C TYR A 491 0.65 18.08 -5.48
N ASN A 492 1.53 18.54 -4.58
CA ASN A 492 2.94 18.78 -4.87
C ASN A 492 3.82 18.24 -3.74
N LEU A 493 4.80 17.41 -4.09
CA LEU A 493 5.69 16.76 -3.13
C LEU A 493 6.76 17.74 -2.59
N PRO A 494 7.00 17.79 -1.27
CA PRO A 494 8.11 18.51 -0.70
C PRO A 494 9.44 17.79 -0.96
N HIS A 495 10.55 18.53 -0.89
CA HIS A 495 11.89 17.97 -1.02
C HIS A 495 12.38 17.24 0.23
N THR A 496 11.81 17.55 1.40
CA THR A 496 12.01 16.81 2.65
C THR A 496 10.83 15.85 2.83
N PRO A 497 11.05 14.55 3.10
CA PRO A 497 9.96 13.59 3.23
C PRO A 497 8.99 13.96 4.35
N TYR A 498 7.69 13.91 4.08
CA TYR A 498 6.65 14.20 5.07
C TYR A 498 6.83 13.43 6.38
N LEU A 499 7.13 12.13 6.32
CA LEU A 499 7.31 11.31 7.52
C LEU A 499 8.37 11.88 8.46
N ILE A 500 9.49 12.37 7.91
CA ILE A 500 10.53 13.03 8.69
C ILE A 500 10.08 14.41 9.16
N ALA A 501 9.51 15.21 8.25
CA ALA A 501 9.08 16.56 8.55
C ALA A 501 8.03 16.61 9.67
N VAL A 502 7.06 15.71 9.65
CA VAL A 502 6.02 15.61 10.68
C VAL A 502 6.61 15.07 11.99
N LYS A 503 7.44 14.01 11.93
CA LYS A 503 8.07 13.43 13.14
C LYS A 503 8.97 14.43 13.88
N ASP A 504 9.72 15.23 13.14
CA ASP A 504 10.66 16.23 13.67
C ASP A 504 10.04 17.63 13.83
N ARG A 505 8.73 17.78 13.59
CA ARG A 505 7.98 19.05 13.71
C ARG A 505 8.52 20.18 12.84
N MET A 506 8.97 19.85 11.62
CA MET A 506 9.43 20.78 10.58
C MET A 506 8.26 21.41 9.82
N ASN A 507 7.48 22.25 10.51
CA ASN A 507 6.23 22.82 9.97
C ASN A 507 6.41 23.71 8.73
N HIS A 508 7.64 24.16 8.44
CA HIS A 508 7.94 24.98 7.25
C HIS A 508 8.13 24.16 5.96
N VAL A 509 8.23 22.83 6.05
CA VAL A 509 8.45 21.94 4.90
C VAL A 509 7.21 21.84 4.00
N PHE A 510 6.02 21.95 4.60
CA PHE A 510 4.75 21.74 3.91
C PHE A 510 3.69 22.73 4.38
N ASP A 511 2.67 22.91 3.53
CA ASP A 511 1.54 23.79 3.83
C ASP A 511 0.73 23.25 5.02
N GLN A 512 0.63 24.06 6.08
CA GLN A 512 -0.10 23.70 7.31
C GLN A 512 -1.61 23.93 7.18
N THR A 513 -2.07 24.51 6.07
CA THR A 513 -3.49 24.70 5.80
C THR A 513 -4.14 23.34 5.57
N PRO A 514 -5.17 22.95 6.36
CA PRO A 514 -5.85 21.68 6.15
C PRO A 514 -6.47 21.63 4.74
N PRO A 515 -6.26 20.54 3.99
CA PRO A 515 -6.93 20.38 2.71
C PRO A 515 -8.45 20.21 2.93
N PRO A 516 -9.28 20.62 1.95
CA PRO A 516 -10.73 20.60 2.10
C PRO A 516 -11.30 19.18 2.10
N ASP A 517 -12.23 18.90 3.02
CA ASP A 517 -12.94 17.62 3.12
C ASP A 517 -14.03 17.44 2.04
N GLY A 518 -14.28 18.45 1.21
CA GLY A 518 -15.34 18.43 0.22
C GLY A 518 -15.24 19.56 -0.79
N TYR A 519 -16.26 19.65 -1.62
CA TYR A 519 -16.47 20.70 -2.61
C TYR A 519 -17.89 21.26 -2.49
N ASP A 520 -18.21 22.32 -3.24
CA ASP A 520 -19.57 22.87 -3.32
C ASP A 520 -20.50 21.90 -4.08
N SER A 521 -20.94 20.85 -3.39
CA SER A 521 -21.77 19.78 -3.96
C SER A 521 -23.12 20.26 -4.50
N GLN A 522 -23.64 21.37 -3.97
CA GLN A 522 -24.91 21.96 -4.39
C GLN A 522 -24.78 22.60 -5.77
N ASN A 523 -23.77 23.44 -5.98
CA ASN A 523 -23.66 24.25 -7.20
C ASN A 523 -22.73 23.65 -8.25
N TYR A 524 -21.82 22.77 -7.88
CA TYR A 524 -20.85 22.22 -8.82
C TYR A 524 -21.50 21.21 -9.77
N ASP A 525 -21.55 21.51 -11.07
CA ASP A 525 -22.04 20.58 -12.08
C ASP A 525 -20.92 19.64 -12.55
N ILE A 526 -21.06 18.35 -12.23
CA ILE A 526 -20.08 17.33 -12.60
C ILE A 526 -20.15 16.93 -14.08
N PHE A 527 -21.20 17.32 -14.81
CA PHE A 527 -21.42 16.94 -16.20
C PHE A 527 -20.86 17.96 -17.21
N SER A 528 -20.65 19.20 -16.76
CA SER A 528 -20.19 20.30 -17.61
C SER A 528 -18.73 20.63 -17.35
N LYS A 529 -18.05 21.21 -18.34
CA LYS A 529 -16.71 21.77 -18.13
C LYS A 529 -16.74 22.84 -17.02
N ALA A 530 -15.89 22.68 -16.01
CA ALA A 530 -15.67 23.67 -14.97
C ALA A 530 -14.31 24.36 -15.14
N GLU A 531 -14.29 25.69 -15.10
CA GLU A 531 -13.04 26.48 -15.18
C GLU A 531 -12.20 26.38 -13.89
N ASN A 532 -12.85 26.14 -12.75
CA ASN A 532 -12.19 25.94 -11.44
C ASN A 532 -11.13 27.02 -11.13
N THR A 533 -11.52 28.29 -11.22
CA THR A 533 -10.61 29.44 -11.12
C THR A 533 -9.89 29.57 -9.77
N ASN A 534 -10.39 28.89 -8.73
CA ASN A 534 -9.77 28.82 -7.40
C ASN A 534 -8.82 27.62 -7.22
N ALA A 535 -8.49 26.87 -8.27
CA ALA A 535 -7.58 25.75 -8.18
C ALA A 535 -6.14 26.19 -7.86
N THR A 536 -5.50 25.51 -6.92
CA THR A 536 -4.14 25.83 -6.44
C THR A 536 -3.29 24.58 -6.34
N ALA A 537 -1.96 24.76 -6.29
CA ALA A 537 -1.03 23.68 -5.97
C ALA A 537 -0.61 23.81 -4.50
N SER A 538 -0.64 22.71 -3.74
CA SER A 538 -0.27 22.70 -2.32
C SER A 538 0.40 21.39 -1.93
N SER A 539 1.18 21.46 -0.85
CA SER A 539 1.80 20.31 -0.17
C SER A 539 1.06 19.98 1.14
N SER A 540 -0.20 20.40 1.27
CA SER A 540 -1.02 20.13 2.45
C SER A 540 -1.26 18.62 2.69
N ILE A 541 -1.51 18.27 3.95
CA ILE A 541 -1.68 16.90 4.42
C ILE A 541 -2.99 16.77 5.20
N TYR A 542 -3.72 15.67 4.99
CA TYR A 542 -4.87 15.32 5.81
C TYR A 542 -4.39 14.70 7.12
N LYS A 543 -4.65 15.39 8.23
CA LYS A 543 -4.40 14.85 9.57
C LYS A 543 -5.57 14.00 10.00
N LEU A 544 -5.36 12.71 10.23
CA LEU A 544 -6.36 11.77 10.70
C LEU A 544 -6.12 11.47 12.18
N GLN A 545 -7.20 11.39 12.95
CA GLN A 545 -7.10 10.92 14.32
C GLN A 545 -6.78 9.42 14.31
N PHE A 546 -5.78 9.01 15.07
CA PHE A 546 -5.44 7.59 15.16
C PHE A 546 -6.64 6.76 15.64
N ASN A 547 -6.81 5.60 15.02
CA ASN A 547 -7.91 4.66 15.23
C ASN A 547 -9.32 5.21 14.89
N SER A 548 -9.40 6.33 14.15
CA SER A 548 -10.67 6.83 13.63
C SER A 548 -11.11 6.08 12.37
N THR A 549 -12.41 5.90 12.20
CA THR A 549 -13.01 5.35 10.99
C THR A 549 -13.27 6.46 9.98
N VAL A 550 -12.68 6.34 8.80
CA VAL A 550 -12.72 7.36 7.75
C VAL A 550 -13.44 6.82 6.51
N ASP A 551 -14.47 7.54 6.08
CA ASP A 551 -15.11 7.34 4.78
C ASP A 551 -14.47 8.28 3.76
N ILE A 552 -14.03 7.73 2.62
CA ILE A 552 -13.61 8.50 1.45
C ILE A 552 -14.60 8.25 0.33
N ILE A 553 -15.10 9.33 -0.26
CA ILE A 553 -16.00 9.28 -1.41
C ILE A 553 -15.24 9.88 -2.58
N LEU A 554 -14.84 9.03 -3.53
CA LEU A 554 -14.27 9.47 -4.79
C LEU A 554 -15.41 9.93 -5.69
N GLN A 555 -15.53 11.22 -5.94
CA GLN A 555 -16.49 11.81 -6.87
C GLN A 555 -15.78 12.16 -8.18
N ASN A 556 -16.27 11.63 -9.29
CA ASN A 556 -15.74 11.94 -10.61
C ASN A 556 -16.52 13.08 -11.29
N ALA A 557 -15.88 13.76 -12.24
CA ALA A 557 -16.42 14.90 -12.95
C ALA A 557 -15.94 14.97 -14.41
N ASN A 558 -16.47 15.94 -15.15
CA ASN A 558 -16.02 16.29 -16.49
C ASN A 558 -14.58 16.83 -16.46
N THR A 559 -13.81 16.48 -17.48
CA THR A 559 -12.46 17.04 -17.74
C THR A 559 -12.56 18.46 -18.30
N MET A 560 -11.42 19.13 -18.54
CA MET A 560 -11.43 20.50 -19.06
C MET A 560 -11.48 20.62 -20.58
N ASN A 561 -11.29 19.54 -21.33
CA ASN A 561 -11.02 19.66 -22.77
C ASN A 561 -12.30 19.78 -23.62
N ILE A 562 -13.35 19.06 -23.24
CA ILE A 562 -14.64 19.07 -23.93
C ILE A 562 -15.74 18.65 -22.96
N ASP A 563 -16.97 19.12 -23.19
CA ASP A 563 -18.14 18.62 -22.46
C ASP A 563 -18.36 17.13 -22.77
N ASN A 564 -18.98 16.42 -21.83
CA ASN A 564 -19.22 14.97 -21.91
C ASN A 564 -17.94 14.12 -22.02
N ASN A 565 -16.82 14.57 -21.44
CA ASN A 565 -15.61 13.78 -21.29
C ASN A 565 -15.21 13.59 -19.81
N SER A 566 -15.44 12.39 -19.26
CA SER A 566 -15.01 11.97 -17.92
C SER A 566 -14.30 10.61 -18.02
N GLU A 567 -13.19 10.46 -17.31
CA GLU A 567 -12.30 9.29 -17.41
C GLU A 567 -12.48 8.33 -16.23
N THR A 568 -12.00 7.09 -16.34
CA THR A 568 -11.94 6.17 -15.20
C THR A 568 -10.62 6.36 -14.45
N HIS A 569 -10.66 6.51 -13.14
CA HIS A 569 -9.48 6.71 -12.30
C HIS A 569 -9.32 5.59 -11.28
N PRO A 570 -8.28 4.73 -11.37
CA PRO A 570 -7.91 3.83 -10.28
C PRO A 570 -7.24 4.64 -9.17
N TRP A 571 -7.69 4.49 -7.94
CA TRP A 571 -7.19 5.12 -6.73
C TRP A 571 -6.58 4.08 -5.81
N HIS A 572 -5.34 4.31 -5.37
CA HIS A 572 -4.56 3.40 -4.54
C HIS A 572 -4.21 4.06 -3.20
N LEU A 573 -4.44 3.34 -2.09
CA LEU A 573 -4.08 3.76 -0.74
C LEU A 573 -2.88 2.97 -0.23
N HIS A 574 -1.85 3.69 0.19
CA HIS A 574 -0.68 3.12 0.85
C HIS A 574 -1.00 2.79 2.32
N GLY A 575 -0.26 1.83 2.87
CA GLY A 575 -0.32 1.49 4.30
C GLY A 575 -1.60 0.77 4.77
N HIS A 576 -2.64 0.72 3.94
CA HIS A 576 -3.95 0.25 4.33
C HIS A 576 -4.60 -0.60 3.24
N ASP A 577 -5.50 -1.47 3.68
CA ASP A 577 -6.61 -1.93 2.84
C ASP A 577 -7.87 -1.19 3.30
N PHE A 578 -8.82 -1.01 2.40
CA PHE A 578 -10.10 -0.36 2.67
C PHE A 578 -11.27 -1.21 2.19
N TRP A 579 -12.40 -1.14 2.88
CA TRP A 579 -13.64 -1.72 2.42
C TRP A 579 -14.21 -0.90 1.27
N VAL A 580 -14.56 -1.57 0.17
CA VAL A 580 -15.34 -0.95 -0.91
C VAL A 580 -16.82 -1.04 -0.54
N LEU A 581 -17.40 0.08 -0.13
CA LEU A 581 -18.78 0.12 0.39
C LEU A 581 -19.81 0.14 -0.74
N GLY A 582 -19.55 0.87 -1.82
CA GLY A 582 -20.50 0.95 -2.92
C GLY A 582 -20.09 1.88 -4.03
N TYR A 583 -20.89 1.85 -5.09
CA TYR A 583 -20.74 2.64 -6.30
C TYR A 583 -22.05 3.36 -6.60
N GLY A 584 -21.97 4.51 -7.25
CA GLY A 584 -23.15 5.18 -7.78
C GLY A 584 -22.85 6.03 -9.01
N LYS A 585 -23.94 6.47 -9.65
CA LYS A 585 -23.90 7.38 -10.80
C LYS A 585 -24.35 8.77 -10.36
N GLY A 586 -23.82 9.80 -11.00
CA GLY A 586 -24.10 11.19 -10.68
C GLY A 586 -23.29 11.71 -9.49
N LYS A 587 -23.83 12.73 -8.83
CA LYS A 587 -23.24 13.29 -7.61
C LYS A 587 -23.61 12.44 -6.41
N PHE A 588 -22.67 12.22 -5.51
CA PHE A 588 -22.91 11.56 -4.22
C PHE A 588 -23.84 12.39 -3.33
N ASP A 589 -24.86 11.74 -2.76
CA ASP A 589 -25.76 12.31 -1.75
C ASP A 589 -25.49 11.68 -0.38
N ILE A 590 -24.82 12.43 0.50
CA ILE A 590 -24.43 11.99 1.84
C ILE A 590 -25.60 11.55 2.72
N ASN A 591 -26.83 12.01 2.46
CA ASN A 591 -27.99 11.69 3.29
C ASN A 591 -28.74 10.42 2.83
N ASN A 592 -28.61 10.08 1.55
CA ASN A 592 -29.41 9.03 0.90
C ASN A 592 -28.57 7.86 0.38
N ASP A 593 -27.42 8.14 -0.24
CA ASP A 593 -26.59 7.12 -0.89
C ASP A 593 -26.01 6.10 0.09
N PRO A 594 -25.53 6.48 1.30
CA PRO A 594 -25.07 5.50 2.28
C PRO A 594 -26.14 4.46 2.64
N LYS A 595 -27.40 4.89 2.80
CA LYS A 595 -28.51 3.98 3.15
C LYS A 595 -28.88 3.04 2.01
N LYS A 596 -28.69 3.49 0.78
CA LYS A 596 -29.16 2.80 -0.43
C LYS A 596 -28.11 1.85 -1.00
N TYR A 597 -26.84 2.24 -0.97
CA TYR A 597 -25.80 1.58 -1.74
C TYR A 597 -24.66 1.00 -0.89
N TYR A 598 -24.50 1.39 0.37
CA TYR A 598 -23.41 0.82 1.18
C TYR A 598 -23.69 -0.64 1.52
N ASN A 599 -22.76 -1.51 1.14
CA ASN A 599 -22.65 -2.86 1.63
C ASN A 599 -21.83 -2.85 2.93
N LEU A 600 -22.50 -2.92 4.08
CA LEU A 600 -21.86 -3.07 5.39
C LEU A 600 -21.84 -4.53 5.90
N VAL A 601 -22.33 -5.48 5.08
CA VAL A 601 -22.47 -6.88 5.46
C VAL A 601 -21.27 -7.70 5.00
N ASN A 602 -20.91 -7.59 3.72
CA ASN A 602 -19.78 -8.32 3.14
C ASN A 602 -19.01 -7.52 2.07
N PRO A 603 -18.67 -6.24 2.33
CA PRO A 603 -17.84 -5.49 1.40
C PRO A 603 -16.47 -6.15 1.25
N ILE A 604 -15.96 -6.21 0.02
CA ILE A 604 -14.59 -6.66 -0.24
C ILE A 604 -13.60 -5.59 0.25
N MET A 605 -12.49 -6.01 0.83
CA MET A 605 -11.36 -5.10 1.06
C MET A 605 -10.44 -5.09 -0.16
N LYS A 606 -9.93 -3.91 -0.49
CA LYS A 606 -8.99 -3.68 -1.58
C LYS A 606 -7.93 -2.67 -1.15
N ASN A 607 -6.86 -2.56 -1.92
CA ASN A 607 -5.93 -1.43 -1.82
C ASN A 607 -6.03 -0.51 -3.04
N THR A 608 -6.70 -0.96 -4.11
CA THR A 608 -6.95 -0.16 -5.30
C THR A 608 -8.42 -0.26 -5.72
N VAL A 609 -9.06 0.89 -5.96
CA VAL A 609 -10.43 0.93 -6.47
C VAL A 609 -10.60 2.04 -7.49
N LEU A 610 -11.43 1.80 -8.49
CA LEU A 610 -11.73 2.78 -9.52
C LEU A 610 -12.91 3.67 -9.13
N VAL A 611 -12.93 4.88 -9.69
CA VAL A 611 -14.14 5.68 -9.86
C VAL A 611 -14.48 5.78 -11.35
N GLN A 612 -15.72 5.44 -11.72
CA GLN A 612 -16.21 5.42 -13.11
C GLN A 612 -16.55 6.84 -13.61
N PRO A 613 -16.64 7.06 -14.94
CA PRO A 613 -17.07 8.33 -15.52
C PRO A 613 -18.41 8.80 -14.95
N TYR A 614 -18.47 10.06 -14.52
CA TYR A 614 -19.66 10.68 -13.90
C TYR A 614 -20.29 9.88 -12.75
N GLY A 615 -19.48 9.11 -12.02
CA GLY A 615 -19.94 8.34 -10.88
C GLY A 615 -19.20 8.70 -9.61
N TRP A 616 -19.53 7.97 -8.56
CA TRP A 616 -18.83 8.00 -7.30
C TRP A 616 -18.53 6.60 -6.78
N THR A 617 -17.53 6.50 -5.91
CA THR A 617 -17.16 5.26 -5.23
C THR A 617 -16.85 5.55 -3.78
N ALA A 618 -17.51 4.84 -2.87
CA ALA A 618 -17.35 5.01 -1.44
C ALA A 618 -16.47 3.89 -0.87
N LEU A 619 -15.48 4.27 -0.07
CA LEU A 619 -14.58 3.36 0.63
C LEU A 619 -14.44 3.76 2.10
N ARG A 620 -14.18 2.80 2.96
CA ARG A 620 -13.96 2.98 4.40
C ARG A 620 -12.66 2.32 4.83
N PHE A 621 -11.89 2.99 5.67
CA PHE A 621 -10.77 2.38 6.38
C PHE A 621 -10.70 2.89 7.82
N VAL A 622 -9.88 2.24 8.63
CA VAL A 622 -9.53 2.73 9.97
C VAL A 622 -8.11 3.25 9.90
N ALA A 623 -7.88 4.44 10.43
CA ALA A 623 -6.57 5.08 10.54
C ALA A 623 -5.71 4.41 11.64
N ASP A 624 -5.39 3.13 11.45
CA ASP A 624 -4.81 2.23 12.47
C ASP A 624 -3.32 1.92 12.27
N ASN A 625 -2.65 2.61 11.35
CA ASN A 625 -1.27 2.33 10.99
C ASN A 625 -0.39 3.59 11.07
N PRO A 626 0.29 3.81 12.21
CA PRO A 626 1.12 4.99 12.43
C PRO A 626 2.06 5.26 11.25
N GLY A 627 1.98 6.46 10.66
CA GLY A 627 2.71 6.75 9.44
C GLY A 627 2.16 7.91 8.64
N VAL A 628 2.80 8.08 7.47
CA VAL A 628 2.37 9.02 6.45
C VAL A 628 2.15 8.24 5.16
N TRP A 629 0.95 8.31 4.60
CA TRP A 629 0.50 7.42 3.53
C TRP A 629 -0.03 8.22 2.34
N ALA A 630 0.47 7.90 1.15
CA ALA A 630 -0.07 8.46 -0.08
C ALA A 630 -1.42 7.80 -0.43
N PHE A 631 -2.36 8.59 -0.92
CA PHE A 631 -3.57 8.12 -1.57
C PHE A 631 -3.67 8.82 -2.93
N HIS A 632 -3.55 8.08 -4.02
CA HIS A 632 -3.37 8.71 -5.33
C HIS A 632 -3.96 7.92 -6.48
N CYS A 633 -4.17 8.61 -7.61
CA CYS A 633 -4.53 7.94 -8.85
C CYS A 633 -3.35 7.08 -9.33
N HIS A 634 -3.62 5.84 -9.72
CA HIS A 634 -2.60 4.88 -10.17
C HIS A 634 -2.33 4.95 -11.69
N ILE A 635 -2.87 5.97 -12.38
CA ILE A 635 -2.41 6.38 -13.71
C ILE A 635 -1.20 7.30 -13.51
N GLU A 636 -0.04 6.93 -14.02
CA GLU A 636 1.24 7.57 -13.68
C GLU A 636 1.25 9.05 -14.05
N ALA A 637 0.78 9.37 -15.26
CA ALA A 637 0.69 10.75 -15.72
C ALA A 637 -0.25 11.60 -14.85
N HIS A 638 -1.31 11.01 -14.29
CA HIS A 638 -2.25 11.73 -13.43
C HIS A 638 -1.63 12.03 -12.07
N PHE A 639 -0.96 11.03 -11.48
CA PHE A 639 -0.21 11.23 -10.24
C PHE A 639 0.89 12.28 -10.41
N TYR A 640 1.69 12.20 -11.48
CA TYR A 640 2.72 13.18 -11.82
C TYR A 640 2.18 14.62 -11.93
N LEU A 641 0.95 14.76 -12.43
CA LEU A 641 0.25 16.05 -12.56
C LEU A 641 -0.48 16.50 -11.29
N GLY A 642 -0.36 15.78 -10.17
CA GLY A 642 -0.89 16.17 -8.86
C GLY A 642 -2.18 15.49 -8.42
N MET A 643 -2.61 14.40 -9.08
CA MET A 643 -3.81 13.64 -8.69
C MET A 643 -3.56 12.73 -7.48
N GLY A 644 -3.45 13.31 -6.30
CA GLY A 644 -3.27 12.56 -5.07
C GLY A 644 -3.42 13.42 -3.83
N VAL A 645 -3.34 12.79 -2.67
CA VAL A 645 -3.32 13.41 -1.35
C VAL A 645 -2.40 12.59 -0.44
N VAL A 646 -2.13 13.11 0.75
CA VAL A 646 -1.39 12.39 1.80
C VAL A 646 -2.18 12.43 3.10
N PHE A 647 -2.18 11.29 3.80
CA PHE A 647 -2.71 11.15 5.15
C PHE A 647 -1.55 11.06 6.15
N GLU A 648 -1.63 11.77 7.27
CA GLU A 648 -0.85 11.47 8.47
C GLU A 648 -1.75 10.90 9.56
N GLU A 649 -1.24 9.92 10.29
CA GLU A 649 -1.92 9.33 11.45
C GLU A 649 -0.91 8.76 12.44
N GLY A 650 -1.21 8.86 13.73
CA GLY A 650 -0.46 8.18 14.79
C GLY A 650 1.03 8.50 14.89
N MET A 651 1.47 9.67 14.42
CA MET A 651 2.90 10.01 14.31
C MET A 651 3.65 10.03 15.66
N GLU A 652 2.91 10.24 16.75
CA GLU A 652 3.38 10.13 18.13
C GLU A 652 3.77 8.70 18.53
N MET A 653 3.16 7.67 17.93
CA MET A 653 3.45 6.25 18.20
C MET A 653 4.66 5.73 17.44
N LEU A 654 5.17 6.49 16.48
CA LEU A 654 6.37 6.09 15.76
C LEU A 654 7.61 6.19 16.64
N GLY A 655 8.38 5.11 16.68
CA GLY A 655 9.73 5.12 17.21
C GLY A 655 10.69 5.95 16.36
N ARG A 656 11.99 5.80 16.63
CA ARG A 656 13.03 6.46 15.84
C ARG A 656 13.11 5.83 14.44
N TYR A 657 12.95 6.64 13.40
CA TYR A 657 13.15 6.19 12.02
C TYR A 657 14.66 5.96 11.72
N PRO A 658 15.01 5.08 10.77
CA PRO A 658 16.40 4.82 10.42
C PRO A 658 17.03 6.03 9.70
N THR A 659 18.29 6.35 9.99
CA THR A 659 19.00 7.47 9.33
C THR A 659 19.14 7.28 7.82
N SER A 660 19.01 6.05 7.31
CA SER A 660 19.09 5.73 5.88
C SER A 660 18.01 6.44 5.05
N ILE A 661 16.86 6.80 5.63
CA ILE A 661 15.78 7.52 4.92
C ILE A 661 15.98 9.03 4.84
N THR A 662 17.06 9.55 5.42
CA THR A 662 17.47 10.97 5.38
C THR A 662 18.50 11.24 4.29
N GLY A 663 18.85 12.50 4.05
CA GLY A 663 19.89 12.92 3.09
C GLY A 663 19.39 13.80 1.94
N CYS A 664 18.15 14.30 2.03
CA CYS A 664 17.54 15.20 1.04
C CYS A 664 16.77 16.32 1.74
N GLY A 665 16.42 17.37 1.00
CA GLY A 665 15.79 18.57 1.57
C GLY A 665 16.59 19.12 2.76
N ASP A 666 15.89 19.39 3.85
CA ASP A 666 16.46 19.92 5.10
C ASP A 666 17.24 18.87 5.90
N THR A 667 17.01 17.58 5.60
CA THR A 667 17.69 16.46 6.26
C THR A 667 19.06 16.15 5.65
N LYS A 668 19.51 16.91 4.64
CA LYS A 668 20.85 16.76 4.03
C LYS A 668 21.97 16.77 5.08
N GLY A 669 21.84 17.58 6.12
CA GLY A 669 22.82 17.69 7.21
C GLY A 669 22.83 16.51 8.20
N TYR A 670 21.84 15.60 8.12
CA TYR A 670 21.71 14.48 9.07
C TYR A 670 22.59 13.29 8.69
N ARG A 671 22.98 13.17 7.42
CA ARG A 671 24.05 12.29 7.00
C ARG A 671 25.40 12.94 7.33
N ARG A 672 25.94 12.69 8.52
CA ARG A 672 27.39 12.81 8.72
C ARG A 672 28.04 11.51 8.23
N PRO A 673 29.11 11.60 7.42
CA PRO A 673 29.78 10.42 6.87
C PRO A 673 30.32 9.47 7.94
#